data_AF-A0A218V4N6-F1
#
_entry.id   AF-A0A218V4N6-F1
#
_cell.length_a   1.000
_cell.length_b   1.000
_cell.length_c   1.000
_cell.angle_alpha   90.00
_cell.angle_beta   90.00
_cell.angle_gamma   90.00
#
_symmetry.space_group_name_H-M   'P 1'
#
loop_
_entity.id
_entity.type
_entity.pdbx_description
1 polymer ?
#
loop_
_entity_poly.entity_id
_entity_poly.type
_entity_poly.pdbx_seq_one_letter_code
_entity_poly.pdbx_strand_id
1 'polypeptide(L)'
;MRVAVVGAGVSGLAATKCCLAEGLEPTCFEQSQDIGGLWRYTEHIEAGRPSLYPSLISNTSKEMSAFSDFPFPEHFPVFMPNALLLDYLRRYAERFSLREHIRFGTTVVSIRKHPDFATTGQWNVVTEEEGKQTSHVFDAVMVCSGSFSEPSLPLQCFPGIERFRGQYFHSRQYKHPDVFQGRRVLVVGMGNSGVDIAVEASRVAAKVTISTTRGAWLLSRVFERGHPWDMILNTRLMSLIKTNLPGPLSWWLINYKVNQWFNHENYGLQPENSWLVREPLLNDDLPSYILTGRITIRPGVKEFKDNSVLFHNCPEEEPIDIVVFCTGYTISFPFLEESVVRVENKHASLYKYVFPTHLQKPTLAVLGLIKPLGSILPVSEMQARWVSRVFKGRGANGSPPVPQNAAQTKLDTFYPSSQGDPRPKEFRADKGAFPRLPPQSVMEKEINEKKKNQIQWFGLTFDEVLKTEWLVYLDTLASFIGAKPSVLGLLCTDPWLALTIFFGPCSPYQYRLGGPGRWEGARQAILTQWDRVLKPTRTRASMVRRVAVIGAGAGGLASVKCCLDEGLEPTCFESSEDIGGIWRYTVSALWFVLGGRSNDCLQVLVLAYSLYQNMRKKNAHILDGEKVFPCTPGNITTGFTQDSTDSRRVTVYRSVITNTSKEMSCFSDFPFPEDFPNYLPHSLVLEYFRMYARHFNLLRHIRFQTTVLSVRKRPDFGTSGQWEVVTETHGVRESHVFDAVMVCTGHYQEPYLPLASFPGIESHFKGRCLHSREYRDVQDFRGKRVLVVGIGNTGGDLSVELSHVAAKVFLSTRSHTWVVSRVSDHGFPLDMVGTTRLNSLLEWFLPSALTRRIKFRKFNSWFNHTNYGLASSKSSKFKVIVNEELPFCLLSGTVVLKPNVKEFTESSAVFEDGTTEENIDVVLFATGYNFSFPFLEEPVRSTIKDNRSLYNCIFPPQLEKPTLAIIGLIQLTGSIMVGSEMQARWVTGVFAGWNKLPPPHRMMAEVLKRKPPVKRNPPERENLKMSFISYVDKIAACAGVKPSVWRLLLTDPQLALAIFFGPCSPYQYRLVGRGRWSGARAAILTQWQRSLKPLGTRLLDESSSSSWGWCWMCLLALPAALTAARLFSKSPQPGWSPRAGPQL
;
A
#
# COMPACT_ATOMS: atom_id res chain seq x y z
N MET A 1 -41.14 -21.59 -2.26
CA MET A 1 -40.83 -22.83 -1.53
C MET A 1 -40.48 -22.46 -0.11
N ARG A 2 -41.27 -22.92 0.85
CA ARG A 2 -41.12 -22.63 2.28
C ARG A 2 -40.11 -23.58 2.92
N VAL A 3 -39.13 -23.03 3.64
CA VAL A 3 -38.04 -23.80 4.24
C VAL A 3 -38.03 -23.59 5.74
N ALA A 4 -38.16 -24.66 6.54
CA ALA A 4 -37.93 -24.58 7.98
C ALA A 4 -36.42 -24.63 8.26
N VAL A 5 -35.90 -23.68 9.04
CA VAL A 5 -34.51 -23.67 9.52
C VAL A 5 -34.53 -23.87 11.03
N VAL A 6 -33.86 -24.91 11.54
CA VAL A 6 -33.89 -25.25 12.98
C VAL A 6 -32.61 -24.77 13.66
N GLY A 7 -32.72 -23.71 14.48
CA GLY A 7 -31.64 -23.07 15.22
C GLY A 7 -31.07 -21.84 14.52
N ALA A 8 -30.88 -20.73 15.25
CA ALA A 8 -30.33 -19.45 14.80
C ALA A 8 -28.87 -19.22 15.26
N GLY A 9 -28.07 -20.29 15.30
CA GLY A 9 -26.62 -20.22 15.43
C GLY A 9 -25.92 -19.83 14.11
N VAL A 10 -24.59 -19.97 14.07
CA VAL A 10 -23.77 -19.67 12.87
C VAL A 10 -24.36 -20.30 11.60
N SER A 11 -24.67 -21.61 11.63
CA SER A 11 -25.17 -22.34 10.47
C SER A 11 -26.59 -21.90 10.09
N GLY A 12 -27.44 -21.58 11.06
CA GLY A 12 -28.82 -21.12 10.83
C GLY A 12 -28.92 -19.72 10.23
N LEU A 13 -28.06 -18.80 10.69
CA LEU A 13 -27.96 -17.46 10.09
C LEU A 13 -27.49 -17.55 8.63
N ALA A 14 -26.46 -18.37 8.37
CA ALA A 14 -26.00 -18.62 7.00
C ALA A 14 -27.08 -19.30 6.13
N ALA A 15 -27.79 -20.30 6.67
CA ALA A 15 -28.89 -20.99 6.00
C ALA A 15 -30.02 -20.04 5.60
N THR A 16 -30.48 -19.23 6.54
CA THR A 16 -31.56 -18.24 6.34
C THR A 16 -31.15 -17.25 5.25
N LYS A 17 -29.94 -16.67 5.35
CA LYS A 17 -29.40 -15.75 4.36
C LYS A 17 -29.29 -16.39 2.97
N CYS A 18 -28.79 -17.62 2.88
CA CYS A 18 -28.66 -18.34 1.62
C CYS A 18 -30.00 -18.73 1.01
N CYS A 19 -31.02 -19.01 1.81
CA CYS A 19 -32.38 -19.21 1.34
C CYS A 19 -32.93 -17.93 0.68
N LEU A 20 -32.84 -16.80 1.39
CA LEU A 20 -33.30 -15.50 0.87
C LEU A 20 -32.56 -15.10 -0.41
N ALA A 21 -31.24 -15.28 -0.44
CA ALA A 21 -30.42 -14.98 -1.62
C ALA A 21 -30.79 -15.82 -2.86
N GLU A 22 -31.38 -17.01 -2.67
CA GLU A 22 -31.87 -17.85 -3.75
C GLU A 22 -33.38 -17.64 -4.06
N GLY A 23 -34.08 -16.79 -3.31
CA GLY A 23 -35.52 -16.56 -3.44
C GLY A 23 -36.40 -17.65 -2.82
N LEU A 24 -35.87 -18.37 -1.82
CA LEU A 24 -36.65 -19.28 -0.98
C LEU A 24 -37.25 -18.51 0.21
N GLU A 25 -38.26 -19.07 0.85
CA GLU A 25 -38.97 -18.45 1.99
C GLU A 25 -38.61 -19.18 3.29
N PRO A 26 -37.52 -18.79 3.98
CA PRO A 26 -37.13 -19.43 5.22
C PRO A 26 -37.99 -18.97 6.40
N THR A 27 -38.31 -19.89 7.30
CA THR A 27 -38.74 -19.60 8.67
C THR A 27 -37.76 -20.30 9.61
N CYS A 28 -36.99 -19.52 10.34
CA CYS A 28 -36.01 -20.01 11.29
C CYS A 28 -36.62 -20.08 12.69
N PHE A 29 -36.55 -21.23 13.35
CA PHE A 29 -37.02 -21.44 14.71
C PHE A 29 -35.83 -21.49 15.66
N GLU A 30 -35.84 -20.64 16.68
CA GLU A 30 -34.81 -20.55 17.71
C GLU A 30 -35.46 -20.67 19.08
N GLN A 31 -35.00 -21.66 19.86
CA GLN A 31 -35.54 -21.92 21.19
C GLN A 31 -35.25 -20.78 22.18
N SER A 32 -34.15 -20.04 21.99
CA SER A 32 -33.77 -18.93 22.86
C SER A 32 -34.35 -17.59 22.38
N GLN A 33 -34.21 -16.56 23.21
CA GLN A 33 -34.70 -15.20 22.93
C GLN A 33 -33.74 -14.35 22.08
N ASP A 34 -32.61 -14.90 21.64
CA ASP A 34 -31.63 -14.17 20.81
C ASP A 34 -30.83 -15.13 19.92
N ILE A 35 -30.11 -14.59 18.95
CA ILE A 35 -29.26 -15.36 18.04
C ILE A 35 -27.91 -15.73 18.67
N GLY A 36 -27.13 -16.55 17.95
CA GLY A 36 -25.69 -16.75 18.23
C GLY A 36 -25.32 -18.17 18.65
N GLY A 37 -26.29 -19.00 19.03
CA GLY A 37 -26.08 -20.41 19.38
C GLY A 37 -24.99 -20.56 20.47
N LEU A 38 -23.93 -21.32 20.16
CA LEU A 38 -22.78 -21.51 21.05
C LEU A 38 -22.18 -20.17 21.50
N TRP A 39 -22.04 -19.19 20.61
CA TRP A 39 -21.30 -17.95 20.86
C TRP A 39 -22.03 -16.93 21.75
N ARG A 40 -23.27 -17.23 22.16
CA ARG A 40 -24.01 -16.43 23.12
C ARG A 40 -23.69 -16.93 24.54
N TYR A 41 -22.95 -16.12 25.29
CA TYR A 41 -22.69 -16.38 26.71
C TYR A 41 -23.97 -16.29 27.56
N THR A 42 -24.12 -17.21 28.51
CA THR A 42 -25.12 -17.19 29.58
C THR A 42 -24.49 -17.72 30.86
N GLU A 43 -24.85 -17.11 31.99
CA GLU A 43 -24.35 -17.54 33.30
C GLU A 43 -24.86 -18.95 33.66
N HIS A 44 -26.16 -19.18 33.49
CA HIS A 44 -26.80 -20.46 33.77
C HIS A 44 -26.78 -21.41 32.57
N ILE A 45 -26.84 -22.70 32.86
CA ILE A 45 -26.90 -23.77 31.87
C ILE A 45 -28.36 -23.96 31.48
N GLU A 46 -28.63 -23.87 30.18
CA GLU A 46 -29.96 -24.13 29.62
C GLU A 46 -29.99 -25.53 29.01
N ALA A 47 -31.03 -26.32 29.31
CA ALA A 47 -31.20 -27.65 28.75
C ALA A 47 -31.26 -27.62 27.21
N GLY A 48 -30.66 -28.61 26.53
CA GLY A 48 -30.62 -28.67 25.07
C GLY A 48 -29.77 -27.61 24.36
N ARG A 49 -29.09 -26.71 25.10
CA ARG A 49 -28.27 -25.63 24.51
C ARG A 49 -26.77 -25.78 24.79
N PRO A 50 -25.89 -25.47 23.82
CA PRO A 50 -24.46 -25.35 24.08
C PRO A 50 -24.15 -24.22 25.09
N SER A 51 -23.05 -24.38 25.81
CA SER A 51 -22.60 -23.46 26.86
C SER A 51 -21.12 -23.12 26.64
N LEU A 52 -20.73 -21.87 26.89
CA LEU A 52 -19.33 -21.42 26.90
C LEU A 52 -18.99 -20.67 28.19
N TYR A 53 -17.69 -20.44 28.41
CA TYR A 53 -17.12 -19.61 29.48
C TYR A 53 -16.66 -18.24 28.94
N PRO A 54 -16.65 -17.17 29.76
CA PRO A 54 -16.39 -15.79 29.30
C PRO A 54 -15.01 -15.58 28.67
N SER A 55 -14.00 -16.30 29.14
CA SER A 55 -12.61 -16.18 28.70
C SER A 55 -12.33 -16.86 27.34
N LEU A 56 -13.33 -17.49 26.72
CA LEU A 56 -13.17 -18.19 25.45
C LEU A 56 -12.81 -17.25 24.29
N ILE A 57 -11.71 -17.60 23.60
CA ILE A 57 -11.19 -16.90 22.43
C ILE A 57 -11.24 -17.84 21.21
N SER A 58 -11.52 -17.31 20.02
CA SER A 58 -11.55 -18.08 18.79
C SER A 58 -10.20 -18.72 18.47
N ASN A 59 -10.24 -19.94 17.94
CA ASN A 59 -9.06 -20.71 17.52
C ASN A 59 -8.52 -20.27 16.14
N THR A 60 -9.40 -19.71 15.32
CA THR A 60 -9.09 -19.23 13.97
C THR A 60 -9.09 -17.71 13.93
N SER A 61 -8.27 -17.15 13.05
CA SER A 61 -8.16 -15.71 12.83
C SER A 61 -9.41 -15.15 12.15
N LYS A 62 -9.62 -13.83 12.30
CA LYS A 62 -10.81 -13.15 11.81
C LYS A 62 -11.01 -13.28 10.31
N GLU A 63 -9.95 -13.14 9.51
CA GLU A 63 -10.07 -13.21 8.05
C GLU A 63 -10.38 -14.63 7.56
N MET A 64 -9.90 -15.65 8.27
CA MET A 64 -10.18 -17.06 7.97
C MET A 64 -11.56 -17.51 8.48
N SER A 65 -12.15 -16.74 9.40
CA SER A 65 -13.46 -17.03 10.01
C SER A 65 -14.60 -16.21 9.44
N ALA A 66 -14.34 -15.27 8.54
CA ALA A 66 -15.37 -14.38 8.00
C ALA A 66 -16.42 -15.13 7.16
N PHE A 67 -17.62 -14.57 7.06
CA PHE A 67 -18.54 -14.95 6.00
C PHE A 67 -18.00 -14.36 4.69
N SER A 68 -18.12 -15.12 3.60
CA SER A 68 -17.41 -14.84 2.34
C SER A 68 -17.75 -13.49 1.70
N ASP A 69 -18.90 -12.90 2.04
CA ASP A 69 -19.35 -11.58 1.58
C ASP A 69 -19.52 -10.54 2.72
N PHE A 70 -19.00 -10.83 3.91
CA PHE A 70 -19.09 -9.94 5.06
C PHE A 70 -17.82 -10.02 5.92
N PRO A 71 -16.79 -9.22 5.63
CA PRO A 71 -15.57 -9.18 6.42
C PRO A 71 -15.79 -8.63 7.84
N PHE A 72 -14.99 -9.07 8.80
CA PHE A 72 -14.97 -8.46 10.14
C PHE A 72 -14.56 -6.97 10.11
N PRO A 73 -15.05 -6.14 11.05
CA PRO A 73 -14.57 -4.77 11.21
C PRO A 73 -13.04 -4.70 11.38
N GLU A 74 -12.40 -3.69 10.81
CA GLU A 74 -10.93 -3.61 10.79
C GLU A 74 -10.30 -3.51 12.18
N HIS A 75 -10.96 -2.80 13.09
CA HIS A 75 -10.49 -2.57 14.46
C HIS A 75 -10.65 -3.79 15.39
N PHE A 76 -11.38 -4.82 14.96
CA PHE A 76 -11.54 -6.02 15.77
C PHE A 76 -10.22 -6.79 15.89
N PRO A 77 -9.95 -7.43 17.05
CA PRO A 77 -8.75 -8.22 17.28
C PRO A 77 -8.66 -9.39 16.30
N VAL A 78 -7.45 -9.91 16.12
CA VAL A 78 -7.20 -10.98 15.14
C VAL A 78 -7.87 -12.30 15.54
N PHE A 79 -7.82 -12.65 16.82
CA PHE A 79 -8.57 -13.76 17.42
C PHE A 79 -9.66 -13.16 18.30
N MET A 80 -10.89 -13.64 18.14
CA MET A 80 -12.09 -12.99 18.64
C MET A 80 -12.48 -13.55 20.01
N PRO A 81 -12.61 -12.71 21.04
CA PRO A 81 -13.42 -13.04 22.22
C PRO A 81 -14.87 -13.32 21.82
N ASN A 82 -15.55 -14.18 22.59
CA ASN A 82 -16.94 -14.57 22.37
C ASN A 82 -17.90 -13.37 22.12
N ALA A 83 -17.79 -12.29 22.91
CA ALA A 83 -18.67 -11.13 22.83
C ALA A 83 -18.55 -10.39 21.49
N LEU A 84 -17.31 -10.23 20.99
CA LEU A 84 -17.06 -9.59 19.70
C LEU A 84 -17.47 -10.46 18.52
N LEU A 85 -17.38 -11.80 18.66
CA LEU A 85 -17.92 -12.68 17.64
C LEU A 85 -19.45 -12.63 17.60
N LEU A 86 -20.12 -12.58 18.76
CA LEU A 86 -21.57 -12.39 18.83
C LEU A 86 -21.99 -11.04 18.23
N ASP A 87 -21.25 -9.96 18.49
CA ASP A 87 -21.47 -8.65 17.85
C ASP A 87 -21.37 -8.75 16.32
N TYR A 88 -20.36 -9.47 15.80
CA TYR A 88 -20.25 -9.72 14.37
C TYR A 88 -21.46 -10.50 13.80
N LEU A 89 -21.97 -11.50 14.51
CA LEU A 89 -23.18 -12.25 14.09
C LEU A 89 -24.43 -11.36 14.11
N ARG A 90 -24.57 -10.46 15.08
CA ARG A 90 -25.66 -9.47 15.13
C ARG A 90 -25.60 -8.51 13.95
N ARG A 91 -24.42 -7.94 13.66
CA ARG A 91 -24.20 -7.09 12.48
C ARG A 91 -24.50 -7.81 11.18
N TYR A 92 -24.13 -9.09 11.08
CA TYR A 92 -24.46 -9.92 9.92
C TYR A 92 -25.98 -10.09 9.78
N ALA A 93 -26.68 -10.44 10.87
CA ALA A 93 -28.13 -10.59 10.87
C ALA A 93 -28.86 -9.28 10.52
N GLU A 94 -28.41 -8.15 11.05
CA GLU A 94 -28.95 -6.82 10.73
C GLU A 94 -28.69 -6.44 9.26
N ARG A 95 -27.46 -6.62 8.77
CA ARG A 95 -27.08 -6.26 7.40
C ARG A 95 -27.94 -6.94 6.35
N PHE A 96 -28.32 -8.19 6.60
CA PHE A 96 -29.13 -9.02 5.71
C PHE A 96 -30.59 -9.15 6.16
N SER A 97 -31.04 -8.36 7.13
CA SER A 97 -32.40 -8.36 7.68
C SER A 97 -32.91 -9.74 8.12
N LEU A 98 -32.03 -10.60 8.64
CA LEU A 98 -32.38 -11.99 8.96
C LEU A 98 -33.34 -12.13 10.15
N ARG A 99 -33.38 -11.13 11.04
CA ARG A 99 -34.16 -11.22 12.30
C ARG A 99 -35.66 -11.36 12.05
N GLU A 100 -36.20 -10.80 10.97
CA GLU A 100 -37.63 -10.89 10.64
C GLU A 100 -38.07 -12.30 10.22
N HIS A 101 -37.11 -13.15 9.85
CA HIS A 101 -37.33 -14.54 9.48
C HIS A 101 -37.11 -15.51 10.65
N ILE A 102 -36.76 -15.01 11.84
CA ILE A 102 -36.47 -15.83 13.03
C ILE A 102 -37.63 -15.72 14.03
N ARG A 103 -38.15 -16.87 14.45
CA ARG A 103 -39.12 -17.03 15.53
C ARG A 103 -38.35 -17.45 16.79
N PHE A 104 -38.18 -16.49 17.70
CA PHE A 104 -37.51 -16.69 18.99
C PHE A 104 -38.46 -17.37 20.00
N GLY A 105 -37.90 -17.97 21.06
CA GLY A 105 -38.69 -18.67 22.07
C GLY A 105 -39.46 -19.89 21.54
N THR A 106 -39.10 -20.39 20.36
CA THR A 106 -39.85 -21.43 19.66
C THR A 106 -38.99 -22.70 19.52
N THR A 107 -39.37 -23.76 20.23
CA THR A 107 -38.67 -25.05 20.22
C THR A 107 -39.25 -25.98 19.17
N VAL A 108 -38.43 -26.61 18.34
CA VAL A 108 -38.91 -27.65 17.41
C VAL A 108 -38.95 -28.99 18.13
N VAL A 109 -40.14 -29.55 18.31
CA VAL A 109 -40.38 -30.79 19.06
C VAL A 109 -40.38 -32.01 18.16
N SER A 110 -40.92 -31.90 16.95
CA SER A 110 -41.00 -33.04 16.03
C SER A 110 -40.96 -32.59 14.56
N ILE A 111 -40.25 -33.35 13.74
CA ILE A 111 -40.18 -33.21 12.28
C ILE A 111 -40.48 -34.57 11.66
N ARG A 112 -41.63 -34.67 11.00
CA ARG A 112 -42.10 -35.92 10.37
C ARG A 112 -42.37 -35.71 8.89
N LYS A 113 -42.26 -36.79 8.12
CA LYS A 113 -42.68 -36.81 6.72
C LYS A 113 -44.18 -36.50 6.66
N HIS A 114 -44.59 -35.60 5.77
CA HIS A 114 -46.02 -35.43 5.46
C HIS A 114 -46.57 -36.75 4.86
N PRO A 115 -47.85 -37.12 5.05
CA PRO A 115 -48.42 -38.33 4.44
C PRO A 115 -48.10 -38.49 2.94
N ASP A 116 -48.13 -37.38 2.19
CA ASP A 116 -47.81 -37.34 0.75
C ASP A 116 -46.31 -37.12 0.44
N PHE A 117 -45.38 -37.46 1.33
CA PHE A 117 -43.95 -37.18 1.16
C PHE A 117 -43.37 -37.80 -0.12
N ALA A 118 -43.82 -38.98 -0.53
CA ALA A 118 -43.32 -39.66 -1.72
C ALA A 118 -43.52 -38.84 -3.01
N THR A 119 -44.59 -38.04 -3.07
CA THR A 119 -44.91 -37.16 -4.20
C THR A 119 -44.40 -35.73 -3.95
N THR A 120 -44.76 -35.14 -2.82
CA THR A 120 -44.50 -33.73 -2.46
C THR A 120 -43.10 -33.50 -1.89
N GLY A 121 -42.61 -34.40 -1.03
CA GLY A 121 -41.41 -34.24 -0.22
C GLY A 121 -41.55 -33.22 0.91
N GLN A 122 -42.78 -32.92 1.35
CA GLN A 122 -43.09 -31.95 2.41
C GLN A 122 -42.96 -32.54 3.82
N TRP A 123 -42.73 -31.69 4.80
CA TRP A 123 -42.50 -32.05 6.19
C TRP A 123 -43.54 -31.40 7.11
N ASN A 124 -44.02 -32.16 8.08
CA ASN A 124 -44.77 -31.65 9.22
C ASN A 124 -43.78 -31.29 10.34
N VAL A 125 -43.68 -30.00 10.67
CA VAL A 125 -42.83 -29.46 11.72
C VAL A 125 -43.71 -28.99 12.88
N VAL A 126 -43.58 -29.67 14.02
CA VAL A 126 -44.28 -29.33 15.26
C VAL A 126 -43.37 -28.46 16.11
N THR A 127 -43.84 -27.26 16.44
CA THR A 127 -43.14 -26.28 17.26
C THR A 127 -43.89 -26.02 18.56
N GLU A 128 -43.17 -25.78 19.64
CA GLU A 128 -43.68 -25.42 20.95
C GLU A 128 -43.23 -24.02 21.33
N GLU A 129 -44.20 -23.17 21.67
CA GLU A 129 -44.01 -21.79 22.14
C GLU A 129 -44.89 -21.63 23.38
N GLU A 130 -44.30 -21.21 24.50
CA GLU A 130 -45.01 -21.04 25.79
C GLU A 130 -45.83 -22.26 26.23
N GLY A 131 -45.36 -23.48 25.92
CA GLY A 131 -46.05 -24.74 26.24
C GLY A 131 -47.19 -25.12 25.29
N LYS A 132 -47.45 -24.32 24.25
CA LYS A 132 -48.44 -24.61 23.21
C LYS A 132 -47.78 -25.17 21.96
N GLN A 133 -48.22 -26.36 21.52
CA GLN A 133 -47.73 -26.98 20.30
C GLN A 133 -48.55 -26.55 19.08
N THR A 134 -47.86 -26.20 17.99
CA THR A 134 -48.43 -25.83 16.69
C THR A 134 -47.75 -26.63 15.58
N SER A 135 -48.52 -27.07 14.59
CA SER A 135 -48.02 -27.87 13.46
C SER A 135 -47.99 -27.04 12.18
N HIS A 136 -46.87 -27.08 11.46
CA HIS A 136 -46.62 -26.30 10.25
C HIS A 136 -46.12 -27.22 9.13
N VAL A 137 -46.57 -26.98 7.90
CA VAL A 137 -46.13 -27.76 6.72
C VAL A 137 -45.04 -26.98 5.96
N PHE A 138 -43.88 -27.60 5.74
CA PHE A 138 -42.77 -26.98 5.00
C PHE A 138 -42.35 -27.85 3.80
N ASP A 139 -41.87 -27.20 2.73
CA ASP A 139 -41.40 -27.90 1.52
C ASP A 139 -40.00 -28.51 1.70
N ALA A 140 -39.19 -27.93 2.60
CA ALA A 140 -37.90 -28.48 3.00
C ALA A 140 -37.50 -28.04 4.41
N VAL A 141 -36.53 -28.75 4.97
CA VAL A 141 -36.00 -28.54 6.33
C VAL A 141 -34.47 -28.46 6.29
N MET A 142 -33.91 -27.44 6.95
CA MET A 142 -32.48 -27.32 7.23
C MET A 142 -32.25 -27.42 8.75
N VAL A 143 -31.59 -28.47 9.20
CA VAL A 143 -31.28 -28.70 10.62
C VAL A 143 -29.93 -28.04 10.94
N CYS A 144 -29.93 -27.05 11.83
CA CYS A 144 -28.79 -26.21 12.18
C CYS A 144 -28.50 -26.18 13.69
N SER A 145 -28.91 -27.22 14.42
CA SER A 145 -28.81 -27.32 15.89
C SER A 145 -27.39 -27.55 16.43
N GLY A 146 -26.42 -27.86 15.57
CA GLY A 146 -25.02 -28.10 15.96
C GLY A 146 -24.79 -29.42 16.71
N SER A 147 -23.60 -29.58 17.30
CA SER A 147 -23.14 -30.85 17.93
C SER A 147 -22.70 -30.73 19.38
N PHE A 148 -22.87 -29.56 20.02
CA PHE A 148 -22.33 -29.24 21.36
C PHE A 148 -23.41 -29.12 22.46
N SER A 149 -24.60 -29.67 22.24
CA SER A 149 -25.71 -29.62 23.21
C SER A 149 -25.57 -30.69 24.29
N GLU A 150 -25.35 -31.95 23.91
CA GLU A 150 -25.36 -33.10 24.82
C GLU A 150 -23.94 -33.49 25.28
N PRO A 151 -23.58 -33.29 26.57
CA PRO A 151 -22.26 -33.62 27.08
C PRO A 151 -22.04 -35.14 27.13
N SER A 152 -20.86 -35.60 26.71
CA SER A 152 -20.49 -37.02 26.77
C SER A 152 -19.72 -37.30 28.05
N LEU A 153 -20.36 -37.91 29.05
CA LEU A 153 -19.75 -38.23 30.36
C LEU A 153 -19.66 -39.77 30.55
N PRO A 154 -18.59 -40.43 30.09
CA PRO A 154 -18.48 -41.89 30.12
C PRO A 154 -18.03 -42.40 31.51
N LEU A 155 -18.86 -42.22 32.54
CA LEU A 155 -18.54 -42.61 33.92
C LEU A 155 -18.18 -44.08 34.08
N GLN A 156 -18.81 -44.96 33.28
CA GLN A 156 -18.53 -46.40 33.24
C GLN A 156 -17.08 -46.74 32.84
N CYS A 157 -16.36 -45.82 32.20
CA CYS A 157 -14.96 -46.00 31.83
C CYS A 157 -13.98 -45.69 32.97
N PHE A 158 -14.48 -45.24 34.14
CA PHE A 158 -13.66 -44.79 35.26
C PHE A 158 -13.98 -45.60 36.53
N PRO A 159 -13.31 -46.74 36.75
CA PRO A 159 -13.51 -47.56 37.94
C PRO A 159 -13.31 -46.74 39.22
N GLY A 160 -14.22 -46.89 40.19
CA GLY A 160 -14.15 -46.23 41.49
C GLY A 160 -14.70 -44.80 41.54
N ILE A 161 -15.14 -44.21 40.42
CA ILE A 161 -15.66 -42.83 40.38
C ILE A 161 -16.88 -42.63 41.29
N GLU A 162 -17.69 -43.66 41.51
CA GLU A 162 -18.86 -43.62 42.40
C GLU A 162 -18.48 -43.44 43.88
N ARG A 163 -17.24 -43.78 44.27
CA ARG A 163 -16.71 -43.62 45.63
C ARG A 163 -15.97 -42.31 45.83
N PHE A 164 -15.69 -41.56 44.76
CA PHE A 164 -14.96 -40.30 44.82
C PHE A 164 -15.78 -39.23 45.54
N ARG A 165 -15.23 -38.69 46.63
CA ARG A 165 -15.92 -37.70 47.49
C ARG A 165 -15.73 -36.25 47.02
N GLY A 166 -14.81 -36.03 46.09
CA GLY A 166 -14.59 -34.72 45.47
C GLY A 166 -15.67 -34.36 44.45
N GLN A 167 -15.62 -33.12 43.95
CA GLN A 167 -16.59 -32.66 42.95
C GLN A 167 -16.15 -33.08 41.55
N TYR A 168 -17.09 -33.43 40.67
CA TYR A 168 -16.79 -33.61 39.26
C TYR A 168 -17.91 -33.08 38.37
N PHE A 169 -17.54 -32.56 37.21
CA PHE A 169 -18.49 -31.98 36.25
C PHE A 169 -17.92 -32.00 34.83
N HIS A 170 -18.79 -31.88 33.82
CA HIS A 170 -18.36 -31.76 32.42
C HIS A 170 -17.98 -30.31 32.08
N SER A 171 -17.06 -30.11 31.15
CA SER A 171 -16.64 -28.78 30.67
C SER A 171 -17.78 -27.82 30.29
N ARG A 172 -18.94 -28.35 29.87
CA ARG A 172 -20.18 -27.58 29.60
C ARG A 172 -20.67 -26.79 30.82
N GLN A 173 -20.41 -27.30 32.02
CA GLN A 173 -20.82 -26.71 33.30
C GLN A 173 -19.84 -25.65 33.82
N TYR A 174 -18.65 -25.53 33.21
CA TYR A 174 -17.65 -24.56 33.62
C TYR A 174 -18.03 -23.11 33.22
N LYS A 175 -17.82 -22.16 34.12
CA LYS A 175 -18.07 -20.72 33.90
C LYS A 175 -16.92 -19.84 34.36
N HIS A 176 -16.50 -20.01 35.61
CA HIS A 176 -15.51 -19.17 36.25
C HIS A 176 -14.45 -20.00 36.98
N PRO A 177 -13.20 -19.53 37.04
CA PRO A 177 -12.12 -20.25 37.70
C PRO A 177 -12.26 -20.28 39.23
N ASP A 178 -13.11 -19.45 39.83
CA ASP A 178 -13.28 -19.33 41.29
C ASP A 178 -13.60 -20.68 41.97
N VAL A 179 -14.27 -21.59 41.24
CA VAL A 179 -14.56 -22.96 41.70
C VAL A 179 -13.30 -23.76 42.02
N PHE A 180 -12.15 -23.38 41.47
CA PHE A 180 -10.86 -24.06 41.64
C PHE A 180 -9.96 -23.44 42.72
N GLN A 181 -10.37 -22.35 43.38
CA GLN A 181 -9.53 -21.59 44.31
C GLN A 181 -8.92 -22.49 45.39
N GLY A 182 -7.59 -22.61 45.41
CA GLY A 182 -6.84 -23.42 46.38
C GLY A 182 -7.08 -24.94 46.29
N ARG A 183 -7.77 -25.43 45.25
CA ARG A 183 -8.08 -26.86 45.05
C ARG A 183 -7.05 -27.55 44.16
N ARG A 184 -6.99 -28.88 44.25
CA ARG A 184 -6.25 -29.76 43.32
C ARG A 184 -7.19 -30.24 42.24
N VAL A 185 -6.93 -29.87 41.00
CA VAL A 185 -7.85 -30.05 39.87
C VAL A 185 -7.29 -31.06 38.88
N LEU A 186 -8.09 -32.06 38.53
CA LEU A 186 -7.82 -33.02 37.46
C LEU A 186 -8.67 -32.68 36.24
N VAL A 187 -8.04 -32.38 35.11
CA VAL A 187 -8.71 -32.22 33.82
C VAL A 187 -8.55 -33.49 33.01
N VAL A 188 -9.65 -34.19 32.74
CA VAL A 188 -9.67 -35.45 31.98
C VAL A 188 -9.99 -35.15 30.52
N GLY A 189 -8.98 -35.29 29.65
CA GLY A 189 -9.09 -35.05 28.22
C GLY A 189 -8.41 -33.75 27.78
N MET A 190 -7.51 -33.89 26.80
CA MET A 190 -6.70 -32.80 26.25
C MET A 190 -7.28 -32.31 24.91
N GLY A 191 -8.49 -31.73 24.95
CA GLY A 191 -9.10 -30.98 23.84
C GLY A 191 -8.91 -29.47 24.01
N ASN A 192 -9.36 -28.65 23.03
CA ASN A 192 -9.24 -27.18 23.12
C ASN A 192 -9.82 -26.63 24.44
N SER A 193 -11.05 -27.03 24.80
CA SER A 193 -11.67 -26.64 26.07
C SER A 193 -10.92 -27.18 27.30
N GLY A 194 -10.34 -28.38 27.22
CA GLY A 194 -9.59 -28.95 28.34
C GLY A 194 -8.31 -28.18 28.64
N VAL A 195 -7.59 -27.78 27.60
CA VAL A 195 -6.38 -26.96 27.75
C VAL A 195 -6.71 -25.55 28.26
N ASP A 196 -7.73 -24.91 27.68
CA ASP A 196 -8.16 -23.57 28.12
C ASP A 196 -8.58 -23.57 29.59
N ILE A 197 -9.42 -24.52 30.01
CA ILE A 197 -9.86 -24.65 31.40
C ILE A 197 -8.67 -24.98 32.32
N ALA A 198 -7.75 -25.86 31.90
CA ALA A 198 -6.57 -26.17 32.71
C ALA A 198 -5.66 -24.97 32.92
N VAL A 199 -5.43 -24.16 31.87
CA VAL A 199 -4.64 -22.93 31.94
C VAL A 199 -5.33 -21.91 32.84
N GLU A 200 -6.64 -21.72 32.70
CA GLU A 200 -7.39 -20.78 33.54
C GLU A 200 -7.43 -21.24 35.02
N ALA A 201 -7.66 -22.53 35.26
CA ALA A 201 -7.62 -23.13 36.60
C ALA A 201 -6.24 -22.96 37.26
N SER A 202 -5.14 -23.06 36.50
CA SER A 202 -3.78 -22.96 37.04
C SER A 202 -3.40 -21.59 37.60
N ARG A 203 -4.25 -20.57 37.37
CA ARG A 203 -4.10 -19.23 37.94
C ARG A 203 -4.53 -19.16 39.41
N VAL A 204 -5.45 -20.04 39.84
CA VAL A 204 -6.11 -19.99 41.15
C VAL A 204 -6.05 -21.31 41.95
N ALA A 205 -5.90 -22.43 41.25
CA ALA A 205 -5.79 -23.76 41.84
C ALA A 205 -4.44 -23.94 42.55
N ALA A 206 -4.41 -24.78 43.58
CA ALA A 206 -3.17 -25.19 44.24
C ALA A 206 -2.30 -26.03 43.29
N LYS A 207 -2.94 -26.88 42.47
CA LYS A 207 -2.29 -27.72 41.46
C LYS A 207 -3.29 -28.13 40.39
N VAL A 208 -2.84 -28.20 39.13
CA VAL A 208 -3.64 -28.72 38.02
C VAL A 208 -2.92 -29.90 37.37
N THR A 209 -3.63 -30.99 37.17
CA THR A 209 -3.16 -32.18 36.45
C THR A 209 -4.03 -32.40 35.22
N ILE A 210 -3.42 -32.54 34.03
CA ILE A 210 -4.13 -32.93 32.80
C ILE A 210 -3.87 -34.41 32.55
N SER A 211 -4.94 -35.21 32.44
CA SER A 211 -4.85 -36.62 32.06
C SER A 211 -5.15 -36.81 30.57
N THR A 212 -4.24 -37.47 29.86
CA THR A 212 -4.39 -37.81 28.43
C THR A 212 -3.83 -39.20 28.14
N THR A 213 -4.47 -39.94 27.23
CA THR A 213 -4.07 -41.31 26.85
C THR A 213 -3.27 -41.38 25.56
N ARG A 214 -3.19 -40.31 24.77
CA ARG A 214 -2.66 -40.37 23.38
C ARG A 214 -1.84 -39.14 22.94
N GLY A 215 -1.54 -38.20 23.83
CA GLY A 215 -0.88 -36.92 23.47
C GLY A 215 -1.71 -36.04 22.52
N ALA A 216 -1.14 -34.89 22.14
CA ALA A 216 -1.69 -33.95 21.17
C ALA A 216 -0.65 -32.93 20.64
N TRP A 217 -0.82 -32.49 19.39
CA TRP A 217 -0.03 -31.40 18.81
C TRP A 217 -0.53 -30.06 19.33
N LEU A 218 0.32 -29.34 20.07
CA LEU A 218 0.09 -28.00 20.60
C LEU A 218 0.69 -26.94 19.67
N LEU A 219 -0.12 -25.96 19.29
CA LEU A 219 0.26 -24.84 18.46
C LEU A 219 -0.03 -23.51 19.16
N SER A 220 0.85 -22.55 18.93
CA SER A 220 0.59 -21.15 19.20
C SER A 220 -0.38 -20.59 18.17
N ARG A 221 -1.26 -19.68 18.59
CA ARG A 221 -2.10 -18.87 17.69
C ARG A 221 -1.23 -17.99 16.78
N VAL A 222 -0.03 -17.65 17.23
CA VAL A 222 0.96 -16.85 16.50
C VAL A 222 2.13 -17.72 16.05
N PHE A 223 2.42 -17.69 14.75
CA PHE A 223 3.49 -18.45 14.12
C PHE A 223 4.67 -17.53 13.74
N GLU A 224 5.53 -17.97 12.80
CA GLU A 224 6.70 -17.21 12.36
C GLU A 224 6.40 -15.72 12.08
N ARG A 225 7.26 -14.84 12.60
CA ARG A 225 7.21 -13.37 12.41
C ARG A 225 5.97 -12.67 12.99
N GLY A 226 5.24 -13.31 13.90
CA GLY A 226 4.09 -12.67 14.55
C GLY A 226 2.78 -12.75 13.76
N HIS A 227 2.71 -13.62 12.75
CA HIS A 227 1.52 -13.80 11.92
C HIS A 227 0.62 -14.94 12.42
N PRO A 228 -0.69 -14.93 12.13
CA PRO A 228 -1.60 -16.02 12.50
C PRO A 228 -1.23 -17.34 11.83
N TRP A 229 -1.26 -18.43 12.60
CA TRP A 229 -0.89 -19.77 12.13
C TRP A 229 -1.74 -20.23 10.93
N ASP A 230 -3.04 -19.99 10.98
CA ASP A 230 -4.02 -20.44 10.02
C ASP A 230 -3.91 -19.71 8.67
N MET A 231 -3.51 -18.44 8.68
CA MET A 231 -3.23 -17.69 7.46
C MET A 231 -1.94 -18.13 6.75
N ILE A 232 -0.94 -18.62 7.50
CA ILE A 232 0.32 -19.12 6.93
C ILE A 232 0.19 -20.55 6.43
N LEU A 233 -0.49 -21.41 7.19
CA LEU A 233 -0.56 -22.84 6.89
C LEU A 233 -1.68 -23.19 5.90
N ASN A 234 -2.78 -22.42 5.86
CA ASN A 234 -3.87 -22.68 4.93
C ASN A 234 -3.75 -21.88 3.62
N THR A 235 -2.74 -22.23 2.82
CA THR A 235 -2.50 -21.68 1.47
C THR A 235 -2.71 -22.74 0.39
N ARG A 236 -3.02 -22.34 -0.85
CA ARG A 236 -3.18 -23.29 -1.96
C ARG A 236 -1.88 -24.00 -2.28
N LEU A 237 -0.75 -23.32 -2.17
CA LEU A 237 0.58 -23.94 -2.26
C LEU A 237 0.76 -25.04 -1.20
N MET A 238 0.45 -24.77 0.06
CA MET A 238 0.60 -25.76 1.13
C MET A 238 -0.35 -26.94 0.94
N SER A 239 -1.57 -26.68 0.45
CA SER A 239 -2.50 -27.76 0.06
C SER A 239 -1.93 -28.61 -1.07
N LEU A 240 -1.34 -28.01 -2.10
CA LEU A 240 -0.73 -28.73 -3.22
C LEU A 240 0.46 -29.58 -2.77
N ILE A 241 1.30 -29.03 -1.88
CA ILE A 241 2.41 -29.73 -1.22
C ILE A 241 1.86 -30.95 -0.47
N LYS A 242 0.86 -30.76 0.41
CA LYS A 242 0.25 -31.85 1.18
C LYS A 242 -0.36 -32.95 0.31
N THR A 243 -0.99 -32.60 -0.81
CA THR A 243 -1.67 -33.59 -1.66
C THR A 243 -0.77 -34.32 -2.63
N ASN A 244 0.37 -33.75 -3.03
CA ASN A 244 1.24 -34.31 -4.08
C ASN A 244 2.59 -34.86 -3.55
N LEU A 245 3.01 -34.52 -2.33
CA LEU A 245 4.20 -35.13 -1.74
C LEU A 245 3.89 -36.53 -1.19
N PRO A 246 4.84 -37.48 -1.26
CA PRO A 246 4.71 -38.76 -0.57
C PRO A 246 4.45 -38.55 0.93
N GLY A 247 3.52 -39.33 1.49
CA GLY A 247 3.08 -39.23 2.88
C GLY A 247 4.22 -38.95 3.89
N PRO A 248 5.29 -39.76 3.94
CA PRO A 248 6.40 -39.56 4.88
C PRO A 248 7.09 -38.19 4.80
N LEU A 249 7.26 -37.63 3.59
CA LEU A 249 7.87 -36.31 3.38
C LEU A 249 6.94 -35.18 3.82
N SER A 250 5.65 -35.30 3.50
CA SER A 250 4.64 -34.33 3.95
C SER A 250 4.54 -34.32 5.49
N TRP A 251 4.59 -35.50 6.12
CA TRP A 251 4.59 -35.66 7.57
C TRP A 251 5.85 -35.12 8.22
N TRP A 252 7.02 -35.45 7.67
CA TRP A 252 8.28 -34.89 8.15
C TRP A 252 8.25 -33.36 8.13
N LEU A 253 7.76 -32.75 7.05
CA LEU A 253 7.68 -31.29 6.93
C LEU A 253 6.70 -30.68 7.95
N ILE A 254 5.55 -31.30 8.19
CA ILE A 254 4.56 -30.85 9.18
C ILE A 254 5.15 -31.00 10.59
N ASN A 255 5.68 -32.18 10.94
CA ASN A 255 6.30 -32.44 12.23
C ASN A 255 7.47 -31.51 12.51
N TYR A 256 8.31 -31.26 11.49
CA TYR A 256 9.42 -30.32 11.57
C TYR A 256 8.91 -28.91 11.89
N LYS A 257 7.90 -28.41 11.17
CA LYS A 257 7.33 -27.07 11.39
C LYS A 257 6.63 -26.92 12.74
N VAL A 258 5.88 -27.94 13.18
CA VAL A 258 5.18 -27.90 14.47
C VAL A 258 6.18 -27.93 15.64
N ASN A 259 7.24 -28.74 15.53
CA ASN A 259 8.26 -28.84 16.57
C ASN A 259 9.28 -27.70 16.57
N GLN A 260 9.32 -26.84 15.55
CA GLN A 260 10.19 -25.66 15.53
C GLN A 260 9.88 -24.65 16.65
N TRP A 261 8.60 -24.51 17.02
CA TRP A 261 8.20 -23.62 18.11
C TRP A 261 8.25 -24.31 19.47
N PHE A 262 7.80 -25.57 19.55
CA PHE A 262 7.65 -26.31 20.79
C PHE A 262 7.94 -27.80 20.55
N ASN A 263 8.99 -28.35 21.16
CA ASN A 263 9.32 -29.77 21.03
C ASN A 263 8.39 -30.61 21.91
N HIS A 264 7.47 -31.35 21.29
CA HIS A 264 6.40 -32.06 21.99
C HIS A 264 6.89 -33.31 22.75
N GLU A 265 8.00 -33.90 22.30
CA GLU A 265 8.60 -35.08 22.93
C GLU A 265 9.05 -34.76 24.36
N ASN A 266 9.76 -33.63 24.51
CA ASN A 266 10.31 -33.18 25.79
C ASN A 266 9.24 -32.94 26.88
N TYR A 267 7.99 -32.75 26.50
CA TYR A 267 6.88 -32.45 27.40
C TYR A 267 5.89 -33.62 27.53
N GLY A 268 6.19 -34.78 26.94
CA GLY A 268 5.28 -35.94 26.95
C GLY A 268 3.95 -35.67 26.22
N LEU A 269 3.94 -34.72 25.28
CA LEU A 269 2.75 -34.33 24.52
C LEU A 269 2.72 -34.95 23.13
N GLN A 270 3.84 -35.50 22.66
CA GLN A 270 3.90 -36.12 21.34
C GLN A 270 2.95 -37.33 21.25
N PRO A 271 2.09 -37.41 20.23
CA PRO A 271 1.23 -38.56 20.03
C PRO A 271 2.01 -39.85 19.71
N GLU A 272 1.66 -40.96 20.35
CA GLU A 272 2.31 -42.28 20.17
C GLU A 272 2.32 -42.75 18.70
N ASN A 273 1.25 -42.42 17.95
CA ASN A 273 1.17 -42.65 16.52
C ASN A 273 1.25 -41.30 15.77
N SER A 274 2.47 -40.84 15.49
CA SER A 274 2.73 -39.52 14.87
C SER A 274 2.07 -39.29 13.49
N TRP A 275 1.59 -40.33 12.81
CA TRP A 275 0.92 -40.28 11.49
C TRP A 275 -0.59 -39.96 11.57
N LEU A 276 -1.16 -40.05 12.77
CA LEU A 276 -2.57 -39.83 13.04
C LEU A 276 -2.84 -38.38 13.43
N VAL A 277 -3.47 -37.61 12.53
CA VAL A 277 -3.79 -36.20 12.81
C VAL A 277 -4.93 -36.10 13.81
N ARG A 278 -4.54 -35.96 15.08
CA ARG A 278 -5.40 -35.29 16.04
C ARG A 278 -5.50 -33.81 15.66
N GLU A 279 -6.66 -33.20 15.88
CA GLU A 279 -6.82 -31.76 15.69
C GLU A 279 -5.75 -31.04 16.54
N PRO A 280 -4.97 -30.12 15.94
CA PRO A 280 -3.98 -29.39 16.71
C PRO A 280 -4.70 -28.54 17.77
N LEU A 281 -4.18 -28.58 18.99
CA LEU A 281 -4.64 -27.79 20.11
C LEU A 281 -4.01 -26.41 20.03
N LEU A 282 -4.81 -25.37 20.24
CA LEU A 282 -4.33 -23.99 20.15
C LEU A 282 -4.30 -23.36 21.52
N ASN A 283 -3.10 -23.18 22.06
CA ASN A 283 -2.94 -22.47 23.32
C ASN A 283 -1.54 -21.88 23.45
N ASP A 284 -1.48 -20.61 23.78
CA ASP A 284 -0.24 -19.83 23.83
C ASP A 284 0.48 -19.96 25.20
N ASP A 285 -0.27 -20.30 26.25
CA ASP A 285 0.16 -20.22 27.65
C ASP A 285 0.54 -21.59 28.25
N LEU A 286 -0.05 -22.69 27.75
CA LEU A 286 0.13 -24.04 28.30
C LEU A 286 1.62 -24.43 28.48
N PRO A 287 2.53 -24.19 27.52
CA PRO A 287 3.95 -24.52 27.70
C PRO A 287 4.56 -23.91 28.95
N SER A 288 4.24 -22.64 29.23
CA SER A 288 4.77 -21.90 30.38
C SER A 288 4.25 -22.46 31.71
N TYR A 289 2.99 -22.91 31.74
CA TYR A 289 2.41 -23.50 32.95
C TYR A 289 2.90 -24.93 33.22
N ILE A 290 3.29 -25.68 32.19
CA ILE A 290 3.99 -26.96 32.35
C ILE A 290 5.41 -26.71 32.90
N LEU A 291 6.14 -25.77 32.31
CA LEU A 291 7.52 -25.42 32.73
C LEU A 291 7.62 -24.96 34.18
N THR A 292 6.64 -24.18 34.64
CA THR A 292 6.57 -23.70 36.04
C THR A 292 6.06 -24.77 37.01
N GLY A 293 5.70 -25.96 36.51
CA GLY A 293 5.16 -27.04 37.32
C GLY A 293 3.75 -26.78 37.86
N ARG A 294 3.05 -25.72 37.43
CA ARG A 294 1.66 -25.47 37.82
C ARG A 294 0.69 -26.46 37.18
N ILE A 295 0.99 -26.87 35.95
CA ILE A 295 0.28 -27.93 35.24
C ILE A 295 1.19 -29.14 35.10
N THR A 296 0.70 -30.31 35.48
CA THR A 296 1.38 -31.60 35.26
C THR A 296 0.60 -32.46 34.28
N ILE A 297 1.30 -33.07 33.33
CA ILE A 297 0.69 -34.01 32.38
C ILE A 297 0.82 -35.42 32.94
N ARG A 298 -0.30 -36.15 33.00
CA ARG A 298 -0.35 -37.54 33.45
C ARG A 298 -1.00 -38.44 32.38
N PRO A 299 -0.67 -39.74 32.36
CA PRO A 299 -1.34 -40.70 31.50
C PRO A 299 -2.82 -40.88 31.90
N GLY A 300 -3.53 -41.78 31.22
CA GLY A 300 -4.93 -42.07 31.53
C GLY A 300 -5.17 -42.44 32.99
N VAL A 301 -6.34 -42.10 33.52
CA VAL A 301 -6.79 -42.52 34.85
C VAL A 301 -7.03 -44.03 34.86
N LYS A 302 -6.42 -44.72 35.83
CA LYS A 302 -6.59 -46.17 36.06
C LYS A 302 -7.77 -46.44 36.99
N GLU A 303 -7.84 -45.74 38.12
CA GLU A 303 -8.87 -45.91 39.15
C GLU A 303 -9.03 -44.63 39.98
N PHE A 304 -10.26 -44.31 40.36
CA PHE A 304 -10.58 -43.30 41.36
C PHE A 304 -10.68 -43.93 42.76
N LYS A 305 -10.10 -43.26 43.77
CA LYS A 305 -10.25 -43.58 45.19
C LYS A 305 -11.12 -42.52 45.88
N ASP A 306 -11.29 -42.59 47.20
CA ASP A 306 -12.15 -41.66 47.94
C ASP A 306 -11.77 -40.18 47.75
N ASN A 307 -10.47 -39.83 47.79
CA ASN A 307 -9.96 -38.46 47.65
C ASN A 307 -8.70 -38.35 46.77
N SER A 308 -8.39 -39.40 46.01
CA SER A 308 -7.19 -39.50 45.18
C SER A 308 -7.47 -40.25 43.87
N VAL A 309 -6.54 -40.14 42.93
CA VAL A 309 -6.61 -40.77 41.62
C VAL A 309 -5.30 -41.52 41.37
N LEU A 310 -5.42 -42.74 40.86
CA LEU A 310 -4.29 -43.55 40.41
C LEU A 310 -4.22 -43.49 38.87
N PHE A 311 -3.06 -43.14 38.33
CA PHE A 311 -2.83 -43.09 36.87
C PHE A 311 -2.17 -44.37 36.36
N HIS A 312 -2.35 -44.68 35.08
CA HIS A 312 -1.64 -45.80 34.44
C HIS A 312 -0.12 -45.58 34.49
N ASN A 313 0.66 -46.64 34.71
CA ASN A 313 2.14 -46.60 34.78
C ASN A 313 2.71 -45.65 35.87
N CYS A 314 1.88 -45.24 36.84
CA CYS A 314 2.30 -44.45 38.01
C CYS A 314 1.82 -45.18 39.28
N PRO A 315 2.72 -45.62 40.17
CA PRO A 315 2.34 -46.34 41.38
C PRO A 315 1.85 -45.43 42.51
N GLU A 316 2.14 -44.13 42.46
CA GLU A 316 1.76 -43.15 43.47
C GLU A 316 0.33 -42.64 43.28
N GLU A 317 -0.43 -42.55 44.38
CA GLU A 317 -1.74 -41.91 44.39
C GLU A 317 -1.62 -40.39 44.45
N GLU A 318 -2.31 -39.68 43.55
CA GLU A 318 -2.38 -38.22 43.60
C GLU A 318 -3.70 -37.75 44.20
N PRO A 319 -3.67 -36.89 45.23
CA PRO A 319 -4.89 -36.40 45.83
C PRO A 319 -5.54 -35.31 44.97
N ILE A 320 -6.85 -35.43 44.72
CA ILE A 320 -7.62 -34.57 43.81
C ILE A 320 -8.93 -34.16 44.47
N ASP A 321 -9.28 -32.87 44.36
CA ASP A 321 -10.49 -32.31 44.95
C ASP A 321 -11.60 -32.10 43.91
N ILE A 322 -11.22 -31.75 42.67
CA ILE A 322 -12.16 -31.45 41.58
C ILE A 322 -11.73 -32.14 40.28
N VAL A 323 -12.66 -32.79 39.58
CA VAL A 323 -12.45 -33.42 38.28
C VAL A 323 -13.28 -32.74 37.19
N VAL A 324 -12.63 -32.24 36.15
CA VAL A 324 -13.30 -31.64 34.99
C VAL A 324 -13.20 -32.60 33.82
N PHE A 325 -14.34 -33.12 33.38
CA PHE A 325 -14.43 -33.98 32.20
C PHE A 325 -14.52 -33.15 30.92
N CYS A 326 -13.48 -33.24 30.11
CA CYS A 326 -13.35 -32.63 28.78
C CYS A 326 -13.46 -33.72 27.70
N THR A 327 -14.47 -34.58 27.84
CA THR A 327 -14.67 -35.84 27.12
C THR A 327 -15.55 -35.72 25.87
N GLY A 328 -15.89 -34.49 25.47
CA GLY A 328 -16.60 -34.18 24.22
C GLY A 328 -18.12 -34.22 24.35
N TYR A 329 -18.80 -34.31 23.21
CA TYR A 329 -20.26 -34.21 23.10
C TYR A 329 -20.82 -35.33 22.22
N THR A 330 -22.08 -35.68 22.40
CA THR A 330 -22.81 -36.65 21.59
C THR A 330 -23.77 -35.92 20.66
N ILE A 331 -23.86 -36.37 19.41
CA ILE A 331 -24.82 -35.82 18.44
C ILE A 331 -26.18 -36.50 18.68
N SER A 332 -27.24 -35.70 18.85
CA SER A 332 -28.61 -36.19 18.96
C SER A 332 -29.57 -35.28 18.20
N PHE A 333 -30.59 -35.87 17.59
CA PHE A 333 -31.70 -35.17 16.93
C PHE A 333 -33.02 -35.64 17.52
N PRO A 334 -33.35 -35.27 18.77
CA PRO A 334 -34.53 -35.81 19.47
C PRO A 334 -35.85 -35.49 18.75
N PHE A 335 -35.87 -34.45 17.91
CA PHE A 335 -37.02 -34.04 17.10
C PHE A 335 -37.12 -34.75 15.73
N LEU A 336 -36.16 -35.58 15.34
CA LEU A 336 -36.18 -36.36 14.11
C LEU A 336 -36.39 -37.85 14.40
N GLU A 337 -37.16 -38.53 13.54
CA GLU A 337 -37.26 -39.99 13.58
C GLU A 337 -35.90 -40.63 13.22
N GLU A 338 -35.50 -41.68 13.95
CA GLU A 338 -34.23 -42.40 13.73
C GLU A 338 -34.15 -43.00 12.31
N SER A 339 -35.30 -43.29 11.70
CA SER A 339 -35.41 -43.76 10.31
C SER A 339 -35.00 -42.70 9.27
N VAL A 340 -34.93 -41.42 9.64
CA VAL A 340 -34.58 -40.29 8.77
C VAL A 340 -33.09 -39.97 8.85
N VAL A 341 -32.54 -39.85 10.06
CA VAL A 341 -31.11 -39.68 10.31
C VAL A 341 -30.68 -40.68 11.38
N ARG A 342 -30.09 -41.80 10.94
CA ARG A 342 -29.54 -42.80 11.85
C ARG A 342 -28.22 -42.30 12.43
N VAL A 343 -28.16 -42.20 13.77
CA VAL A 343 -26.94 -41.83 14.50
C VAL A 343 -26.38 -43.09 15.16
N GLU A 344 -25.25 -43.59 14.65
CA GLU A 344 -24.57 -44.76 15.22
C GLU A 344 -23.19 -44.36 15.74
N ASN A 345 -22.81 -44.83 16.94
CA ASN A 345 -21.49 -44.58 17.53
C ASN A 345 -21.07 -43.09 17.53
N LYS A 346 -22.02 -42.18 17.85
CA LYS A 346 -21.85 -40.71 17.82
C LYS A 346 -21.78 -40.07 16.42
N HIS A 347 -22.12 -40.79 15.34
CA HIS A 347 -22.04 -40.29 13.96
C HIS A 347 -23.35 -40.41 13.18
N ALA A 348 -23.72 -39.36 12.45
CA ALA A 348 -24.78 -39.39 11.45
C ALA A 348 -24.22 -39.78 10.07
N SER A 349 -24.80 -40.79 9.41
CA SER A 349 -24.41 -41.16 8.04
C SER A 349 -25.04 -40.20 7.02
N LEU A 350 -24.29 -39.16 6.64
CA LEU A 350 -24.73 -38.11 5.72
C LEU A 350 -23.79 -37.97 4.51
N TYR A 351 -24.34 -37.87 3.30
CA TYR A 351 -23.58 -37.55 2.09
C TYR A 351 -22.95 -36.16 2.21
N LYS A 352 -21.62 -36.12 2.10
CA LYS A 352 -20.78 -34.93 2.31
C LYS A 352 -21.09 -34.20 3.63
N TYR A 353 -21.55 -34.92 4.67
CA TYR A 353 -21.96 -34.36 5.97
C TYR A 353 -23.18 -33.43 5.92
N VAL A 354 -24.01 -33.53 4.86
CA VAL A 354 -25.15 -32.63 4.63
C VAL A 354 -26.45 -33.39 4.41
N PHE A 355 -26.51 -34.31 3.45
CA PHE A 355 -27.77 -34.93 3.02
C PHE A 355 -27.92 -36.38 3.51
N PRO A 356 -29.07 -36.79 4.07
CA PRO A 356 -29.37 -38.20 4.30
C PRO A 356 -29.49 -38.95 2.97
N THR A 357 -28.92 -40.15 2.87
CA THR A 357 -28.85 -40.92 1.61
C THR A 357 -30.12 -41.69 1.28
N HIS A 358 -30.94 -42.03 2.28
CA HIS A 358 -32.08 -42.94 2.15
C HIS A 358 -33.43 -42.23 1.91
N LEU A 359 -33.43 -40.90 1.76
CA LEU A 359 -34.65 -40.13 1.54
C LEU A 359 -35.06 -40.17 0.06
N GLN A 360 -36.34 -40.49 -0.19
CA GLN A 360 -36.96 -40.48 -1.53
C GLN A 360 -36.87 -39.10 -2.20
N LYS A 361 -36.94 -38.01 -1.42
CA LYS A 361 -36.79 -36.63 -1.87
C LYS A 361 -35.72 -35.94 -1.01
N PRO A 362 -34.74 -35.25 -1.62
CA PRO A 362 -33.67 -34.58 -0.87
C PRO A 362 -34.10 -33.20 -0.36
N THR A 363 -35.13 -33.17 0.50
CA THR A 363 -35.67 -31.93 1.10
C THR A 363 -35.33 -31.77 2.58
N LEU A 364 -34.42 -32.58 3.10
CA LEU A 364 -33.84 -32.41 4.41
C LEU A 364 -32.32 -32.35 4.30
N ALA A 365 -31.73 -31.34 4.91
CA ALA A 365 -30.29 -31.17 4.99
C ALA A 365 -29.89 -30.82 6.42
N VAL A 366 -28.72 -31.30 6.85
CA VAL A 366 -28.13 -30.95 8.14
C VAL A 366 -26.87 -30.13 7.91
N LEU A 367 -26.74 -28.98 8.57
CA LEU A 367 -25.63 -28.06 8.38
C LEU A 367 -24.78 -27.95 9.64
N GLY A 368 -23.47 -27.77 9.48
CA GLY A 368 -22.56 -27.52 10.58
C GLY A 368 -22.15 -28.74 11.42
N LEU A 369 -22.47 -29.97 10.99
CA LEU A 369 -22.07 -31.21 11.69
C LEU A 369 -20.64 -31.69 11.39
N ILE A 370 -19.93 -31.02 10.50
CA ILE A 370 -18.55 -31.34 10.13
C ILE A 370 -17.57 -30.75 11.16
N LYS A 371 -16.47 -31.47 11.44
CA LYS A 371 -15.33 -30.97 12.24
C LYS A 371 -14.15 -30.64 11.30
N PRO A 372 -14.09 -29.43 10.71
CA PRO A 372 -13.03 -29.05 9.78
C PRO A 372 -11.74 -28.67 10.52
N LEU A 373 -10.58 -28.91 9.89
CA LEU A 373 -9.31 -28.28 10.29
C LEU A 373 -9.27 -26.81 9.84
N GLY A 374 -10.18 -25.99 10.35
CA GLY A 374 -10.41 -24.60 9.94
C GLY A 374 -11.68 -24.01 10.59
N SER A 375 -12.12 -22.84 10.15
CA SER A 375 -13.31 -22.19 10.75
C SER A 375 -14.63 -22.81 10.26
N ILE A 376 -15.59 -23.02 11.16
CA ILE A 376 -16.92 -23.56 10.84
C ILE A 376 -17.84 -22.56 10.13
N LEU A 377 -17.59 -21.25 10.28
CA LEU A 377 -18.39 -20.17 9.68
C LEU A 377 -18.43 -20.28 8.14
N PRO A 378 -17.28 -20.22 7.42
CA PRO A 378 -17.27 -20.31 5.97
C PRO A 378 -17.70 -21.70 5.47
N VAL A 379 -17.47 -22.75 6.25
CA VAL A 379 -17.91 -24.11 5.91
C VAL A 379 -19.43 -24.22 5.93
N SER A 380 -20.07 -23.73 7.00
CA SER A 380 -21.53 -23.73 7.12
C SER A 380 -22.18 -22.86 6.05
N GLU A 381 -21.57 -21.71 5.72
CA GLU A 381 -22.03 -20.87 4.62
C GLU A 381 -21.96 -21.59 3.27
N MET A 382 -20.88 -22.30 2.98
CA MET A 382 -20.74 -23.04 1.73
C MET A 382 -21.73 -24.20 1.64
N GLN A 383 -21.96 -24.93 2.73
CA GLN A 383 -23.01 -25.95 2.81
C GLN A 383 -24.39 -25.33 2.54
N ALA A 384 -24.72 -24.21 3.19
CA ALA A 384 -25.97 -23.49 2.99
C ALA A 384 -26.17 -23.03 1.53
N ARG A 385 -25.13 -22.47 0.90
CA ARG A 385 -25.16 -22.04 -0.53
C ARG A 385 -25.41 -23.21 -1.49
N TRP A 386 -24.86 -24.38 -1.19
CA TRP A 386 -25.09 -25.58 -1.98
C TRP A 386 -26.51 -26.10 -1.80
N VAL A 387 -26.98 -26.22 -0.56
CA VAL A 387 -28.29 -26.78 -0.24
C VAL A 387 -29.42 -25.91 -0.76
N SER A 388 -29.34 -24.58 -0.60
CA SER A 388 -30.39 -23.68 -1.11
C SER A 388 -30.55 -23.79 -2.63
N ARG A 389 -29.46 -24.03 -3.37
CA ARG A 389 -29.52 -24.31 -4.82
C ARG A 389 -30.12 -25.67 -5.16
N VAL A 390 -29.81 -26.71 -4.38
CA VAL A 390 -30.43 -28.03 -4.54
C VAL A 390 -31.95 -27.94 -4.33
N PHE A 391 -32.39 -27.21 -3.31
CA PHE A 391 -33.82 -26.97 -3.04
C PHE A 391 -34.48 -26.17 -4.17
N LYS A 392 -33.84 -25.08 -4.62
CA LYS A 392 -34.36 -24.25 -5.73
C LYS A 392 -34.49 -25.02 -7.05
N GLY A 393 -33.51 -25.86 -7.40
CA GLY A 393 -33.54 -26.68 -8.61
C GLY A 393 -34.73 -27.66 -8.68
N ARG A 394 -35.38 -27.93 -7.55
CA ARG A 394 -36.59 -28.75 -7.47
C ARG A 394 -37.87 -27.93 -7.69
N GLY A 395 -37.92 -26.68 -7.24
CA GLY A 395 -39.07 -25.78 -7.40
C GLY A 395 -39.33 -25.34 -8.85
N ALA A 396 -38.32 -25.42 -9.73
CA ALA A 396 -38.43 -25.04 -11.14
C ALA A 396 -39.04 -26.10 -12.07
N ASN A 397 -39.30 -27.34 -11.60
CA ASN A 397 -39.88 -28.43 -12.41
C ASN A 397 -41.41 -28.34 -12.58
N GLY A 398 -41.96 -27.12 -12.54
CA GLY A 398 -43.38 -26.84 -12.81
C GLY A 398 -43.69 -26.43 -14.25
N SER A 399 -42.93 -26.89 -15.25
CA SER A 399 -43.29 -26.99 -16.68
C SER A 399 -42.06 -27.41 -17.51
N PRO A 400 -42.13 -28.44 -18.36
CA PRO A 400 -41.01 -28.76 -19.24
C PRO A 400 -40.96 -27.77 -20.42
N PRO A 401 -39.81 -27.13 -20.72
CA PRO A 401 -39.63 -26.53 -22.03
C PRO A 401 -39.48 -27.66 -23.06
N VAL A 402 -40.32 -27.62 -24.09
CA VAL A 402 -40.25 -28.47 -25.28
C VAL A 402 -38.87 -28.30 -25.91
N PRO A 403 -38.09 -29.38 -26.14
CA PRO A 403 -36.83 -29.26 -26.85
C PRO A 403 -37.10 -29.09 -28.35
N GLN A 404 -36.97 -27.87 -28.86
CA GLN A 404 -36.76 -27.64 -30.29
C GLN A 404 -35.27 -27.86 -30.63
N ASN A 405 -35.05 -28.78 -31.57
CA ASN A 405 -33.84 -28.96 -32.39
C ASN A 405 -32.60 -29.55 -31.71
N ALA A 406 -32.56 -30.88 -31.67
CA ALA A 406 -31.30 -31.64 -31.66
C ALA A 406 -30.89 -31.94 -33.12
N ALA A 407 -29.91 -31.20 -33.64
CA ALA A 407 -29.19 -31.57 -34.85
C ALA A 407 -27.67 -31.45 -34.59
N GLN A 408 -27.01 -32.59 -34.67
CA GLN A 408 -25.62 -32.82 -35.11
C GLN A 408 -24.52 -31.88 -34.63
N THR A 409 -23.54 -32.44 -33.90
CA THR A 409 -22.18 -32.64 -34.46
C THR A 409 -21.47 -33.79 -33.75
N LYS A 410 -21.20 -34.88 -34.49
CA LYS A 410 -20.17 -35.89 -34.19
C LYS A 410 -18.82 -35.33 -34.66
N LEU A 411 -17.74 -35.54 -33.92
CA LEU A 411 -16.46 -36.10 -34.40
C LEU A 411 -15.44 -36.15 -33.23
N ASP A 412 -15.09 -37.36 -32.80
CA ASP A 412 -13.72 -37.92 -32.85
C ASP A 412 -13.45 -38.95 -31.74
N THR A 413 -13.42 -40.20 -32.20
CA THR A 413 -12.92 -41.41 -31.55
C THR A 413 -11.48 -41.67 -32.00
N PHE A 414 -10.54 -41.90 -31.07
CA PHE A 414 -9.32 -42.70 -31.29
C PHE A 414 -8.81 -43.33 -29.96
N TYR A 415 -9.10 -44.63 -29.79
CA TYR A 415 -8.36 -45.75 -29.11
C TYR A 415 -7.67 -45.61 -27.71
N PRO A 416 -7.27 -46.72 -27.03
CA PRO A 416 -8.08 -47.70 -26.29
C PRO A 416 -7.68 -47.82 -24.80
N SER A 417 -8.39 -48.67 -24.07
CA SER A 417 -8.23 -49.04 -22.66
C SER A 417 -6.80 -49.36 -22.19
N SER A 418 -6.37 -48.72 -21.09
CA SER A 418 -5.39 -49.25 -20.13
C SER A 418 -5.80 -48.92 -18.69
N GLN A 419 -5.37 -49.79 -17.77
CA GLN A 419 -5.91 -50.02 -16.43
C GLN A 419 -5.87 -48.81 -15.49
N GLY A 420 -7.05 -48.44 -14.96
CA GLY A 420 -7.29 -48.31 -13.51
C GLY A 420 -6.56 -47.24 -12.70
N ASP A 421 -6.64 -45.96 -13.09
CA ASP A 421 -6.30 -44.81 -12.24
C ASP A 421 -7.55 -44.31 -11.47
N PRO A 422 -7.56 -44.24 -10.13
CA PRO A 422 -8.71 -43.77 -9.35
C PRO A 422 -8.68 -42.25 -9.20
N ARG A 423 -8.73 -41.52 -10.32
CA ARG A 423 -9.00 -40.06 -10.28
C ARG A 423 -10.47 -39.82 -10.65
N PRO A 424 -11.26 -39.14 -9.79
CA PRO A 424 -12.64 -38.83 -10.14
C PRO A 424 -12.65 -37.89 -11.36
N LYS A 425 -13.33 -38.32 -12.44
CA LYS A 425 -13.60 -37.47 -13.61
C LYS A 425 -14.27 -36.18 -13.12
N GLU A 426 -13.65 -35.03 -13.42
CA GLU A 426 -14.22 -33.72 -13.10
C GLU A 426 -15.59 -33.58 -13.75
N PHE A 427 -16.64 -33.49 -12.93
CA PHE A 427 -17.98 -33.12 -13.38
C PHE A 427 -17.91 -31.66 -13.89
N ARG A 428 -17.90 -31.47 -15.22
CA ARG A 428 -18.08 -30.15 -15.82
C ARG A 428 -19.53 -29.73 -15.56
N ALA A 429 -19.73 -28.83 -14.60
CA ALA A 429 -21.03 -28.19 -14.41
C ALA A 429 -21.33 -27.30 -15.63
N ASP A 430 -22.39 -27.59 -16.37
CA ASP A 430 -22.94 -26.68 -17.37
C ASP A 430 -23.25 -25.34 -16.70
N LYS A 431 -22.75 -24.24 -17.28
CA LYS A 431 -22.95 -22.88 -16.79
C LYS A 431 -24.45 -22.52 -16.88
N GLY A 432 -25.22 -22.87 -15.85
CA GLY A 432 -26.65 -22.58 -15.75
C GLY A 432 -27.51 -23.70 -15.16
N ALA A 433 -27.00 -24.94 -15.04
CA ALA A 433 -27.77 -26.05 -14.48
C ALA A 433 -27.75 -26.06 -12.93
N PHE A 434 -28.91 -26.27 -12.30
CA PHE A 434 -28.99 -26.44 -10.84
C PHE A 434 -28.30 -27.76 -10.41
N PRO A 435 -27.57 -27.76 -9.28
CA PRO A 435 -26.91 -28.98 -8.79
C PRO A 435 -27.94 -30.05 -8.43
N ARG A 436 -27.78 -31.25 -9.01
CA ARG A 436 -28.56 -32.46 -8.65
C ARG A 436 -27.69 -33.40 -7.84
N LEU A 437 -28.29 -34.04 -6.82
CA LEU A 437 -27.59 -35.08 -6.06
C LEU A 437 -27.42 -36.34 -6.93
N PRO A 438 -26.30 -37.07 -6.76
CA PRO A 438 -26.10 -38.34 -7.45
C PRO A 438 -27.05 -39.43 -6.89
N PRO A 439 -27.22 -40.56 -7.61
CA PRO A 439 -28.05 -41.67 -7.14
C PRO A 439 -27.60 -42.21 -5.77
N GLN A 440 -28.54 -42.74 -4.98
CA GLN A 440 -28.29 -43.26 -3.62
C GLN A 440 -27.11 -44.24 -3.57
N SER A 441 -27.02 -45.19 -4.50
CA SER A 441 -25.95 -46.18 -4.55
C SER A 441 -24.56 -45.56 -4.70
N VAL A 442 -24.43 -44.43 -5.41
CA VAL A 442 -23.17 -43.69 -5.56
C VAL A 442 -22.83 -42.95 -4.28
N MET A 443 -23.83 -42.31 -3.64
CA MET A 443 -23.63 -41.63 -2.36
C MET A 443 -23.18 -42.60 -1.26
N GLU A 444 -23.82 -43.76 -1.16
CA GLU A 444 -23.48 -44.81 -0.20
C GLU A 444 -22.11 -45.41 -0.46
N LYS A 445 -21.76 -45.65 -1.74
CA LYS A 445 -20.43 -46.11 -2.13
C LYS A 445 -19.35 -45.12 -1.72
N GLU A 446 -19.53 -43.82 -1.99
CA GLU A 446 -18.57 -42.78 -1.57
C GLU A 446 -18.44 -42.70 -0.03
N ILE A 447 -19.55 -42.81 0.70
CA ILE A 447 -19.52 -42.83 2.17
C ILE A 447 -18.74 -44.04 2.68
N ASN A 448 -19.00 -45.23 2.13
CA ASN A 448 -18.35 -46.47 2.54
C ASN A 448 -16.88 -46.51 2.14
N GLU A 449 -16.50 -46.01 0.97
CA GLU A 449 -15.09 -45.85 0.55
C GLU A 449 -14.35 -44.87 1.45
N LYS A 450 -14.97 -43.74 1.82
CA LYS A 450 -14.39 -42.81 2.79
C LYS A 450 -14.21 -43.46 4.16
N LYS A 451 -15.23 -44.17 4.66
CA LYS A 451 -15.14 -44.95 5.92
C LYS A 451 -13.97 -45.94 5.84
N LYS A 452 -13.85 -46.71 4.75
CA LYS A 452 -12.80 -47.73 4.55
C LYS A 452 -11.39 -47.13 4.41
N ASN A 453 -11.23 -46.08 3.60
CA ASN A 453 -9.94 -45.41 3.40
C ASN A 453 -9.47 -44.71 4.67
N GLN A 454 -10.38 -44.14 5.47
CA GLN A 454 -10.04 -43.59 6.79
C GLN A 454 -9.66 -44.68 7.79
N ILE A 455 -10.29 -45.87 7.75
CA ILE A 455 -9.90 -47.02 8.60
C ILE A 455 -8.49 -47.53 8.24
N GLN A 456 -8.16 -47.64 6.95
CA GLN A 456 -6.84 -48.10 6.49
C GLN A 456 -5.70 -47.10 6.75
N TRP A 457 -5.98 -45.80 6.72
CA TRP A 457 -4.97 -44.76 6.92
C TRP A 457 -4.72 -44.40 8.39
N PHE A 458 -5.57 -44.84 9.33
CA PHE A 458 -5.60 -44.28 10.68
C PHE A 458 -5.73 -45.23 11.88
N GLY A 459 -5.95 -46.55 11.78
CA GLY A 459 -5.82 -47.47 12.93
C GLY A 459 -6.26 -46.97 14.34
N LEU A 460 -7.39 -46.24 14.48
CA LEU A 460 -7.89 -45.66 15.74
C LEU A 460 -9.42 -45.67 15.84
N THR A 461 -9.91 -45.42 17.05
CA THR A 461 -11.31 -45.32 17.52
C THR A 461 -12.18 -44.31 16.75
N PHE A 462 -13.46 -44.66 16.60
CA PHE A 462 -14.48 -44.09 15.70
C PHE A 462 -14.71 -42.55 15.66
N ASP A 463 -14.37 -41.76 16.69
CA ASP A 463 -14.65 -40.29 16.76
C ASP A 463 -13.88 -39.45 15.71
N GLU A 464 -12.88 -40.05 15.02
CA GLU A 464 -12.00 -39.38 14.06
C GLU A 464 -12.51 -39.36 12.60
N VAL A 465 -13.62 -40.05 12.33
CA VAL A 465 -14.22 -40.23 10.98
C VAL A 465 -14.75 -38.93 10.36
N LEU A 466 -15.00 -37.87 11.14
CA LEU A 466 -15.56 -36.58 10.66
C LEU A 466 -14.52 -35.55 10.21
N LYS A 467 -13.22 -35.76 10.47
CA LYS A 467 -12.17 -34.77 10.20
C LYS A 467 -11.89 -34.68 8.70
N THR A 468 -12.02 -33.47 8.13
CA THR A 468 -11.76 -33.21 6.71
C THR A 468 -10.88 -31.97 6.55
N GLU A 469 -9.90 -32.03 5.64
CA GLU A 469 -9.14 -30.86 5.19
C GLU A 469 -10.10 -29.81 4.62
N TRP A 470 -10.20 -28.67 5.31
CA TRP A 470 -11.27 -27.69 5.11
C TRP A 470 -11.24 -27.07 3.70
N LEU A 471 -10.05 -26.78 3.16
CA LEU A 471 -9.90 -26.15 1.84
C LEU A 471 -10.38 -27.06 0.72
N VAL A 472 -10.02 -28.36 0.77
CA VAL A 472 -10.46 -29.36 -0.22
C VAL A 472 -11.97 -29.51 -0.18
N TYR A 473 -12.55 -29.50 1.02
CA TYR A 473 -13.99 -29.57 1.20
C TYR A 473 -14.71 -28.34 0.64
N LEU A 474 -14.24 -27.14 0.96
CA LEU A 474 -14.80 -25.89 0.42
C LEU A 474 -14.69 -25.83 -1.11
N ASP A 475 -13.55 -26.20 -1.69
CA ASP A 475 -13.38 -26.25 -3.14
C ASP A 475 -14.31 -27.27 -3.82
N THR A 476 -14.59 -28.40 -3.14
CA THR A 476 -15.53 -29.42 -3.62
C THR A 476 -16.97 -28.92 -3.61
N LEU A 477 -17.41 -28.28 -2.54
CA LEU A 477 -18.76 -27.70 -2.49
C LEU A 477 -18.90 -26.50 -3.43
N ALA A 478 -17.86 -25.67 -3.52
CA ALA A 478 -17.82 -24.53 -4.41
C ALA A 478 -17.86 -24.95 -5.89
N SER A 479 -17.30 -26.12 -6.26
CA SER A 479 -17.40 -26.62 -7.63
C SER A 479 -18.82 -27.03 -7.99
N PHE A 480 -19.59 -27.63 -7.06
CA PHE A 480 -20.99 -27.99 -7.28
C PHE A 480 -21.88 -26.79 -7.58
N ILE A 481 -21.53 -25.61 -7.11
CA ILE A 481 -22.29 -24.37 -7.35
C ILE A 481 -21.60 -23.42 -8.34
N GLY A 482 -20.49 -23.82 -8.96
CA GLY A 482 -19.74 -22.98 -9.90
C GLY A 482 -19.07 -21.74 -9.27
N ALA A 483 -18.78 -21.76 -7.97
CA ALA A 483 -18.13 -20.69 -7.21
C ALA A 483 -16.64 -20.96 -6.90
N LYS A 484 -16.09 -22.10 -7.35
CA LYS A 484 -14.66 -22.43 -7.17
C LYS A 484 -13.79 -21.43 -7.95
N PRO A 485 -12.81 -20.76 -7.31
CA PRO A 485 -11.97 -19.80 -8.00
C PRO A 485 -11.06 -20.51 -9.03
N SER A 486 -11.04 -20.00 -10.26
CA SER A 486 -10.15 -20.49 -11.31
C SER A 486 -8.81 -19.74 -11.25
N VAL A 487 -7.80 -20.31 -10.60
CA VAL A 487 -6.46 -19.69 -10.50
C VAL A 487 -5.82 -19.51 -11.87
N LEU A 488 -5.95 -20.49 -12.77
CA LEU A 488 -5.43 -20.40 -14.14
C LEU A 488 -6.15 -19.31 -14.95
N GLY A 489 -7.48 -19.20 -14.82
CA GLY A 489 -8.24 -18.13 -15.47
C GLY A 489 -7.88 -16.74 -14.93
N LEU A 490 -7.64 -16.65 -13.61
CA LEU A 490 -7.16 -15.42 -12.97
C LEU A 490 -5.73 -15.09 -13.36
N LEU A 491 -4.84 -16.06 -13.59
CA LEU A 491 -3.49 -15.78 -14.10
C LEU A 491 -3.51 -15.06 -15.45
N CYS A 492 -4.52 -15.30 -16.28
CA CYS A 492 -4.69 -14.61 -17.56
C CYS A 492 -5.38 -13.24 -17.44
N THR A 493 -6.19 -13.00 -16.41
CA THR A 493 -7.05 -11.81 -16.29
C THR A 493 -6.65 -10.84 -15.19
N ASP A 494 -6.18 -11.34 -14.04
CA ASP A 494 -5.60 -10.60 -12.93
C ASP A 494 -4.46 -11.41 -12.28
N PRO A 495 -3.25 -11.40 -12.88
CA PRO A 495 -2.12 -12.21 -12.43
C PRO A 495 -1.72 -11.93 -10.98
N TRP A 496 -1.85 -10.68 -10.54
CA TRP A 496 -1.51 -10.28 -9.17
C TRP A 496 -2.47 -10.91 -8.15
N LEU A 497 -3.77 -10.85 -8.42
CA LEU A 497 -4.77 -11.52 -7.60
C LEU A 497 -4.58 -13.04 -7.62
N ALA A 498 -4.24 -13.63 -8.77
CA ALA A 498 -3.99 -15.06 -8.90
C ALA A 498 -2.81 -15.53 -8.05
N LEU A 499 -1.69 -14.80 -8.09
CA LEU A 499 -0.53 -15.07 -7.23
C LEU A 499 -0.86 -14.88 -5.75
N THR A 500 -1.63 -13.84 -5.41
CA THR A 500 -2.08 -13.59 -4.03
C THR A 500 -2.97 -14.72 -3.50
N ILE A 501 -3.84 -15.28 -4.34
CA ILE A 501 -4.69 -16.43 -3.99
C ILE A 501 -3.89 -17.72 -3.87
N PHE A 502 -2.89 -17.91 -4.73
CA PHE A 502 -2.09 -19.14 -4.75
C PHE A 502 -1.10 -19.22 -3.59
N PHE A 503 -0.36 -18.14 -3.34
CA PHE A 503 0.67 -18.07 -2.30
C PHE A 503 0.17 -17.51 -0.97
N GLY A 504 -0.94 -16.77 -0.97
CA GLY A 504 -1.53 -16.17 0.23
C GLY A 504 -2.57 -17.06 0.91
N PRO A 505 -3.20 -16.54 1.98
CA PRO A 505 -4.17 -17.27 2.77
C PRO A 505 -5.44 -17.56 1.95
N CYS A 506 -5.99 -18.76 2.13
CA CYS A 506 -7.23 -19.18 1.46
C CYS A 506 -8.48 -18.60 2.13
N SER A 507 -8.57 -17.27 2.24
CA SER A 507 -9.73 -16.63 2.87
C SER A 507 -11.04 -16.90 2.09
N PRO A 508 -12.19 -16.93 2.78
CA PRO A 508 -13.48 -17.30 2.19
C PRO A 508 -13.95 -16.32 1.10
N TYR A 509 -13.42 -15.10 1.08
CA TYR A 509 -13.67 -14.10 0.03
C TYR A 509 -13.37 -14.62 -1.39
N GLN A 510 -12.44 -15.58 -1.53
CA GLN A 510 -12.10 -16.18 -2.82
C GLN A 510 -13.32 -16.82 -3.53
N TYR A 511 -14.26 -17.36 -2.75
CA TYR A 511 -15.48 -18.00 -3.27
C TYR A 511 -16.60 -17.01 -3.67
N ARG A 512 -16.25 -15.71 -3.75
CA ARG A 512 -17.10 -14.62 -4.21
C ARG A 512 -16.50 -13.84 -5.39
N LEU A 513 -15.34 -14.25 -5.89
CA LEU A 513 -14.69 -13.62 -7.06
C LEU A 513 -15.47 -13.81 -8.36
N GLY A 514 -16.16 -14.93 -8.48
CA GLY A 514 -17.02 -15.28 -9.62
C GLY A 514 -18.08 -16.28 -9.22
N GLY A 515 -18.85 -16.73 -10.20
CA GLY A 515 -19.98 -17.64 -9.98
C GLY A 515 -21.16 -16.97 -9.27
N PRO A 516 -22.16 -17.75 -8.88
CA PRO A 516 -23.38 -17.22 -8.30
C PRO A 516 -23.16 -16.58 -6.93
N GLY A 517 -23.74 -15.39 -6.73
CA GLY A 517 -23.53 -14.59 -5.52
C GLY A 517 -22.17 -13.89 -5.48
N ARG A 518 -21.57 -13.57 -6.63
CA ARG A 518 -20.36 -12.73 -6.75
C ARG A 518 -20.49 -11.45 -5.90
N TRP A 519 -19.40 -11.05 -5.26
CA TRP A 519 -19.34 -9.83 -4.46
C TRP A 519 -18.19 -8.94 -4.95
N GLU A 520 -18.50 -7.68 -5.29
CA GLU A 520 -17.52 -6.73 -5.85
C GLU A 520 -16.36 -6.43 -4.89
N GLY A 521 -16.62 -6.40 -3.58
CA GLY A 521 -15.60 -6.16 -2.55
C GLY A 521 -14.63 -7.32 -2.34
N ALA A 522 -14.88 -8.51 -2.91
CA ALA A 522 -14.08 -9.71 -2.66
C ALA A 522 -12.60 -9.53 -3.04
N ARG A 523 -12.33 -8.88 -4.17
CA ARG A 523 -10.96 -8.58 -4.61
C ARG A 523 -10.23 -7.71 -3.61
N GLN A 524 -10.85 -6.61 -3.17
CA GLN A 524 -10.23 -5.67 -2.23
C GLN A 524 -10.01 -6.34 -0.87
N ALA A 525 -10.96 -7.14 -0.40
CA ALA A 525 -10.83 -7.90 0.85
C ALA A 525 -9.61 -8.84 0.82
N ILE A 526 -9.40 -9.57 -0.29
CA ILE A 526 -8.23 -10.46 -0.48
C ILE A 526 -6.92 -9.67 -0.50
N LEU A 527 -6.88 -8.52 -1.20
CA LEU A 527 -5.65 -7.74 -1.34
C LEU A 527 -5.27 -6.99 -0.05
N THR A 528 -6.24 -6.67 0.82
CA THR A 528 -6.02 -5.89 2.06
C THR A 528 -6.05 -6.74 3.34
N GLN A 529 -6.32 -8.05 3.26
CA GLN A 529 -6.48 -8.92 4.43
C GLN A 529 -5.28 -8.89 5.39
N TRP A 530 -4.04 -8.78 4.88
CA TRP A 530 -2.85 -8.67 5.73
C TRP A 530 -2.80 -7.35 6.50
N ASP A 531 -3.14 -6.23 5.86
CA ASP A 531 -3.19 -4.92 6.52
C ASP A 531 -4.27 -4.90 7.60
N ARG A 532 -5.44 -5.47 7.32
CA ARG A 532 -6.58 -5.58 8.25
C ARG A 532 -6.27 -6.45 9.46
N VAL A 533 -5.40 -7.44 9.32
CA VAL A 533 -4.92 -8.30 10.42
C VAL A 533 -3.87 -7.59 11.27
N LEU A 534 -2.97 -6.82 10.66
CA LEU A 534 -1.89 -6.14 11.38
C LEU A 534 -2.34 -4.82 12.04
N LYS A 535 -3.39 -4.19 11.53
CA LYS A 535 -3.92 -2.93 12.08
C LYS A 535 -4.26 -3.00 13.58
N PRO A 536 -5.07 -3.97 14.08
CA PRO A 536 -5.42 -4.04 15.50
C PRO A 536 -4.27 -4.43 16.41
N THR A 537 -3.16 -5.00 15.89
CA THR A 537 -2.00 -5.36 16.72
C THR A 537 -0.99 -4.22 16.87
N ARG A 538 -1.15 -3.13 16.11
CA ARG A 538 -0.32 -1.91 16.19
C ARG A 538 -0.99 -0.85 17.07
N THR A 539 -1.34 -1.21 18.30
CA THR A 539 -2.05 -0.33 19.26
C THR A 539 -1.17 0.69 19.96
N ARG A 540 0.14 0.42 20.06
CA ARG A 540 1.09 1.43 20.50
C ARG A 540 1.15 2.49 19.41
N ALA A 541 0.52 3.65 19.65
CA ALA A 541 0.92 4.87 18.99
C ALA A 541 2.42 5.01 19.23
N SER A 542 3.26 4.73 18.23
CA SER A 542 4.62 5.25 18.29
C SER A 542 4.45 6.74 18.54
N MET A 543 5.11 7.30 19.57
CA MET A 543 5.09 8.75 19.80
C MET A 543 5.19 9.43 18.44
N VAL A 544 4.10 10.08 18.03
CA VAL A 544 4.01 10.66 16.70
C VAL A 544 5.04 11.78 16.72
N ARG A 545 6.12 11.58 15.98
CA ARG A 545 7.23 12.54 16.00
C ARG A 545 6.76 13.82 15.30
N ARG A 546 6.88 14.94 16.01
CA ARG A 546 6.57 16.26 15.48
C ARG A 546 7.74 16.76 14.64
N VAL A 547 7.46 17.18 13.41
CA VAL A 547 8.50 17.63 12.46
C VAL A 547 8.24 19.08 12.06
N ALA A 548 9.21 19.96 12.28
CA ALA A 548 9.19 21.31 11.73
C ALA A 548 9.65 21.29 10.27
N VAL A 549 8.89 21.91 9.37
CA VAL A 549 9.27 22.09 7.95
C VAL A 549 9.41 23.59 7.69
N ILE A 550 10.59 24.04 7.25
CA ILE A 550 10.88 25.47 7.07
C ILE A 550 10.81 25.83 5.58
N GLY A 551 9.76 26.54 5.18
CA GLY A 551 9.46 26.95 3.81
C GLY A 551 8.47 26.01 3.10
N ALA A 552 7.50 26.58 2.38
CA ALA A 552 6.44 25.88 1.64
C ALA A 552 6.62 25.98 0.11
N GLY A 553 7.87 25.98 -0.35
CA GLY A 553 8.22 25.75 -1.76
C GLY A 553 8.05 24.28 -2.17
N ALA A 554 8.52 23.93 -3.37
CA ALA A 554 8.40 22.55 -3.90
C ALA A 554 8.92 21.47 -2.94
N GLY A 555 10.11 21.68 -2.35
CA GLY A 555 10.68 20.75 -1.36
C GLY A 555 9.91 20.72 -0.04
N GLY A 556 9.33 21.85 0.38
CA GLY A 556 8.51 21.97 1.58
C GLY A 556 7.20 21.21 1.46
N LEU A 557 6.47 21.43 0.36
CA LEU A 557 5.22 20.70 0.06
C LEU A 557 5.46 19.18 -0.01
N ALA A 558 6.54 18.76 -0.68
CA ALA A 558 6.93 17.36 -0.71
C ALA A 558 7.26 16.83 0.69
N SER A 559 7.94 17.61 1.53
CA SER A 559 8.30 17.24 2.91
C SER A 559 7.08 17.06 3.80
N VAL A 560 6.12 18.00 3.76
CA VAL A 560 4.85 17.87 4.50
C VAL A 560 4.11 16.61 4.07
N LYS A 561 3.94 16.39 2.76
CA LYS A 561 3.27 15.20 2.24
C LYS A 561 3.99 13.91 2.65
N CYS A 562 5.30 13.86 2.52
CA CYS A 562 6.09 12.68 2.91
C CYS A 562 6.08 12.43 4.42
N CYS A 563 5.90 13.45 5.26
CA CYS A 563 5.69 13.27 6.69
C CYS A 563 4.36 12.56 6.96
N LEU A 564 3.29 13.01 6.30
CA LEU A 564 1.96 12.42 6.42
C LEU A 564 1.92 10.96 5.93
N ASP A 565 2.59 10.66 4.81
CA ASP A 565 2.72 9.28 4.28
C ASP A 565 3.36 8.32 5.31
N GLU A 566 4.20 8.85 6.20
CA GLU A 566 4.98 8.09 7.18
C GLU A 566 4.39 8.13 8.59
N GLY A 567 3.22 8.76 8.77
CA GLY A 567 2.57 8.89 10.08
C GLY A 567 3.28 9.84 11.04
N LEU A 568 4.06 10.80 10.52
CA LEU A 568 4.67 11.90 11.28
C LEU A 568 3.70 13.09 11.35
N GLU A 569 3.92 14.02 12.29
CA GLU A 569 3.11 15.23 12.43
C GLU A 569 3.89 16.47 11.95
N PRO A 570 3.73 16.90 10.68
CA PRO A 570 4.41 18.07 10.17
C PRO A 570 3.73 19.37 10.62
N THR A 571 4.55 20.35 11.01
CA THR A 571 4.18 21.78 11.07
C THR A 571 5.12 22.55 10.15
N CYS A 572 4.57 23.11 9.08
CA CYS A 572 5.32 23.88 8.11
C CYS A 572 5.19 25.37 8.38
N PHE A 573 6.30 26.09 8.42
CA PHE A 573 6.36 27.53 8.59
C PHE A 573 6.73 28.17 7.26
N GLU A 574 5.82 28.97 6.71
CA GLU A 574 6.03 29.76 5.50
C GLU A 574 5.98 31.24 5.87
N SER A 575 7.06 31.95 5.56
CA SER A 575 7.17 33.38 5.82
C SER A 575 6.18 34.19 4.99
N SER A 576 5.81 33.70 3.79
CA SER A 576 4.91 34.39 2.86
C SER A 576 3.44 34.04 3.12
N GLU A 577 2.54 34.76 2.44
CA GLU A 577 1.09 34.51 2.52
C GLU A 577 0.59 33.35 1.64
N ASP A 578 1.45 32.72 0.83
CA ASP A 578 1.07 31.62 -0.05
C ASP A 578 2.22 30.61 -0.25
N ILE A 579 1.89 29.46 -0.83
CA ILE A 579 2.84 28.39 -1.16
C ILE A 579 3.57 28.67 -2.49
N GLY A 580 4.55 27.81 -2.82
CA GLY A 580 5.18 27.76 -4.14
C GLY A 580 6.54 28.42 -4.22
N GLY A 581 6.93 29.21 -3.22
CA GLY A 581 8.26 29.82 -3.11
C GLY A 581 8.61 30.61 -4.36
N ILE A 582 9.75 30.29 -4.99
CA ILE A 582 10.26 31.00 -6.16
C ILE A 582 9.28 31.06 -7.35
N TRP A 583 8.41 30.06 -7.51
CA TRP A 583 7.46 29.97 -8.63
C TRP A 583 6.29 30.95 -8.51
N ARG A 584 6.11 31.55 -7.33
CA ARG A 584 5.17 32.64 -7.12
C ARG A 584 5.79 33.94 -7.59
N TYR A 585 5.25 34.46 -8.70
CA TYR A 585 5.59 35.78 -9.20
C TYR A 585 4.85 36.84 -8.37
N THR A 586 5.58 37.83 -7.87
CA THR A 586 5.02 39.02 -7.23
C THR A 586 5.55 40.29 -7.89
N VAL A 587 4.67 41.27 -8.02
CA VAL A 587 5.01 42.63 -8.43
C VAL A 587 5.27 43.43 -7.15
N SER A 588 6.46 44.03 -7.02
CA SER A 588 6.77 44.85 -5.84
C SER A 588 5.80 46.04 -5.75
N ALA A 589 5.12 46.18 -4.61
CA ALA A 589 4.15 47.26 -4.32
C ALA A 589 4.79 48.66 -4.28
N LEU A 590 6.13 48.78 -4.32
CA LEU A 590 6.81 50.09 -4.39
C LEU A 590 6.54 50.86 -5.69
N TRP A 591 6.01 50.21 -6.74
CA TRP A 591 5.83 50.83 -8.06
C TRP A 591 4.58 51.70 -8.21
N PHE A 592 3.59 51.61 -7.32
CA PHE A 592 2.34 52.37 -7.48
C PHE A 592 2.41 53.81 -6.96
N VAL A 593 3.50 54.23 -6.31
CA VAL A 593 3.59 55.55 -5.66
C VAL A 593 4.46 56.55 -6.45
N LEU A 594 5.31 56.11 -7.39
CA LEU A 594 6.22 57.00 -8.12
C LEU A 594 6.31 56.65 -9.61
N GLY A 595 5.33 57.09 -10.41
CA GLY A 595 5.39 56.98 -11.87
C GLY A 595 4.08 57.37 -12.52
N GLY A 596 3.99 58.60 -13.01
CA GLY A 596 2.75 59.24 -13.42
C GLY A 596 2.09 58.73 -14.71
N ARG A 597 0.76 58.93 -14.74
CA ARG A 597 -0.13 59.23 -15.86
C ARG A 597 0.11 58.49 -17.18
N SER A 598 -0.72 57.49 -17.45
CA SER A 598 -1.33 57.32 -18.78
C SER A 598 -2.73 56.74 -18.64
N ASN A 599 -3.69 57.43 -19.23
CA ASN A 599 -5.10 57.06 -19.33
C ASN A 599 -5.25 55.70 -20.00
N ASP A 600 -5.82 54.72 -19.31
CA ASP A 600 -6.48 53.58 -19.96
C ASP A 600 -7.68 53.11 -19.12
N CYS A 601 -8.88 53.28 -19.69
CA CYS A 601 -10.18 53.04 -19.06
C CYS A 601 -10.49 51.56 -18.71
N LEU A 602 -9.51 50.65 -18.69
CA LEU A 602 -9.72 49.24 -18.33
C LEU A 602 -9.50 48.90 -16.84
N GLN A 603 -8.89 49.78 -16.05
CA GLN A 603 -8.64 49.51 -14.62
C GLN A 603 -9.85 49.71 -13.70
N VAL A 604 -10.89 50.42 -14.16
CA VAL A 604 -12.13 50.63 -13.39
C VAL A 604 -13.00 49.36 -13.34
N LEU A 605 -12.89 48.47 -14.34
CA LEU A 605 -13.65 47.21 -14.40
C LEU A 605 -13.09 46.11 -13.47
N VAL A 606 -11.78 46.10 -13.21
CA VAL A 606 -11.15 45.10 -12.32
C VAL A 606 -11.39 45.43 -10.84
N LEU A 607 -11.45 46.71 -10.49
CA LEU A 607 -11.87 47.16 -9.15
C LEU A 607 -13.37 46.92 -8.92
N ALA A 608 -14.22 47.13 -9.92
CA ALA A 608 -15.65 46.83 -9.84
C ALA A 608 -15.93 45.32 -9.67
N TYR A 609 -15.15 44.44 -10.34
CA TYR A 609 -15.31 42.99 -10.19
C TYR A 609 -14.82 42.46 -8.83
N SER A 610 -13.76 43.05 -8.26
CA SER A 610 -13.27 42.71 -6.92
C SER A 610 -14.22 43.19 -5.81
N LEU A 611 -14.82 44.38 -5.96
CA LEU A 611 -15.88 44.89 -5.08
C LEU A 611 -17.17 44.05 -5.17
N TYR A 612 -17.54 43.61 -6.38
CA TYR A 612 -18.70 42.74 -6.61
C TYR A 612 -18.52 41.36 -5.94
N GLN A 613 -17.32 40.78 -5.97
CA GLN A 613 -17.03 39.50 -5.30
C GLN A 613 -16.95 39.61 -3.78
N ASN A 614 -16.53 40.77 -3.24
CA ASN A 614 -16.53 41.02 -1.80
C ASN A 614 -17.93 41.30 -1.24
N MET A 615 -18.83 41.92 -2.02
CA MET A 615 -20.23 42.13 -1.61
C MET A 615 -21.04 40.82 -1.55
N ARG A 616 -20.68 39.80 -2.34
CA ARG A 616 -21.39 38.50 -2.33
C ARG A 616 -21.03 37.59 -1.14
N LYS A 617 -19.97 37.89 -0.39
CA LYS A 617 -19.53 37.11 0.78
C LYS A 617 -20.02 37.66 2.14
N LYS A 618 -20.73 38.79 2.16
CA LYS A 618 -21.28 39.40 3.39
C LYS A 618 -22.82 39.46 3.40
N ASN A 619 -23.48 38.35 3.07
CA ASN A 619 -24.88 38.13 3.43
C ASN A 619 -25.02 36.79 4.16
N ALA A 620 -24.58 36.80 5.42
CA ALA A 620 -25.07 35.91 6.46
C ALA A 620 -24.79 36.58 7.82
N HIS A 621 -25.88 37.01 8.47
CA HIS A 621 -26.01 37.49 9.84
C HIS A 621 -25.52 38.91 10.22
N ILE A 622 -26.53 39.72 10.55
CA ILE A 622 -26.55 40.97 11.30
C ILE A 622 -26.31 40.65 12.78
N LEU A 623 -25.46 41.43 13.47
CA LEU A 623 -25.76 42.16 14.73
C LEU A 623 -24.53 42.96 15.23
N ASP A 624 -24.81 44.23 15.53
CA ASP A 624 -24.21 45.17 16.48
C ASP A 624 -22.80 45.77 16.32
N GLY A 625 -22.77 47.11 16.43
CA GLY A 625 -21.81 47.81 17.28
C GLY A 625 -20.88 48.81 16.60
N GLU A 626 -21.29 50.07 16.59
CA GLU A 626 -20.53 51.26 16.16
C GLU A 626 -19.14 51.41 16.80
N LYS A 627 -18.18 51.95 16.04
CA LYS A 627 -17.33 53.10 16.42
C LYS A 627 -16.47 53.57 15.26
N VAL A 628 -16.75 54.79 14.80
CA VAL A 628 -15.95 55.58 13.86
C VAL A 628 -15.05 56.52 14.66
N PHE A 629 -13.76 56.57 14.35
CA PHE A 629 -12.88 57.69 14.71
C PHE A 629 -12.09 58.16 13.47
N PRO A 630 -12.02 59.48 13.18
CA PRO A 630 -11.32 60.01 12.02
C PRO A 630 -9.87 60.37 12.38
N CYS A 631 -8.92 60.11 11.47
CA CYS A 631 -7.59 60.71 11.55
C CYS A 631 -7.29 61.48 10.25
N THR A 632 -7.14 62.79 10.42
CA THR A 632 -6.68 63.80 9.46
C THR A 632 -5.22 63.58 9.02
N PRO A 633 -4.83 64.05 7.82
CA PRO A 633 -3.48 63.88 7.29
C PRO A 633 -2.52 64.93 7.88
N GLY A 634 -1.52 64.47 8.63
CA GLY A 634 -0.39 65.28 9.09
C GLY A 634 0.86 64.99 8.24
N ASN A 635 1.48 66.07 7.74
CA ASN A 635 2.76 66.08 7.01
C ASN A 635 3.85 65.26 7.70
N ILE A 636 4.52 64.37 6.96
CA ILE A 636 5.80 63.77 7.37
C ILE A 636 6.85 64.01 6.29
N THR A 637 7.84 64.77 6.72
CA THR A 637 9.14 65.07 6.14
C THR A 637 9.96 63.82 5.83
N THR A 638 10.76 63.93 4.77
CA THR A 638 11.74 62.98 4.24
C THR A 638 12.55 62.22 5.31
N GLY A 639 12.34 60.90 5.36
CA GLY A 639 13.19 59.95 6.06
C GLY A 639 13.10 58.59 5.37
N PHE A 640 14.17 58.18 4.67
CA PHE A 640 14.29 56.86 4.07
C PHE A 640 14.40 55.80 5.17
N THR A 641 13.37 54.97 5.35
CA THR A 641 13.47 53.69 6.06
C THR A 641 12.94 52.57 5.18
N GLN A 642 13.86 51.73 4.74
CA GLN A 642 13.68 50.58 3.87
C GLN A 642 13.23 49.37 4.69
N ASP A 643 11.97 49.33 5.15
CA ASP A 643 11.41 48.17 5.84
C ASP A 643 10.05 47.78 5.27
N SER A 644 10.10 47.03 4.16
CA SER A 644 9.03 46.07 3.86
C SER A 644 9.67 44.68 3.76
N THR A 645 9.15 43.75 4.58
CA THR A 645 9.60 42.36 4.70
C THR A 645 9.55 41.57 3.40
N ASP A 646 8.87 42.08 2.37
CA ASP A 646 8.75 41.45 1.06
C ASP A 646 9.98 41.67 0.15
N SER A 647 10.84 42.65 0.47
CA SER A 647 12.04 42.96 -0.35
C SER A 647 13.13 41.88 -0.31
N ARG A 648 13.12 41.00 0.72
CA ARG A 648 14.15 39.97 0.92
C ARG A 648 13.93 38.67 0.14
N ARG A 649 12.82 38.50 -0.57
CA ARG A 649 12.51 37.23 -1.28
C ARG A 649 12.98 37.22 -2.74
N VAL A 650 13.40 36.04 -3.21
CA VAL A 650 13.70 35.79 -4.63
C VAL A 650 12.46 35.28 -5.33
N THR A 651 12.08 35.96 -6.41
CA THR A 651 10.93 35.61 -7.25
C THR A 651 11.43 35.34 -8.66
N VAL A 652 10.70 34.54 -9.43
CA VAL A 652 10.89 34.45 -10.89
C VAL A 652 10.58 35.79 -11.58
N TYR A 653 11.12 35.97 -12.79
CA TYR A 653 10.67 36.98 -13.74
C TYR A 653 9.47 36.47 -14.55
N ARG A 654 8.72 37.37 -15.18
CA ARG A 654 7.38 37.09 -15.72
C ARG A 654 7.36 36.03 -16.82
N SER A 655 8.38 36.00 -17.68
CA SER A 655 8.47 35.10 -18.83
C SER A 655 9.00 33.70 -18.49
N VAL A 656 9.31 33.40 -17.22
CA VAL A 656 9.94 32.12 -16.85
C VAL A 656 9.05 30.94 -17.24
N ILE A 657 9.64 30.04 -18.04
CA ILE A 657 9.10 28.73 -18.42
C ILE A 657 10.06 27.65 -17.92
N THR A 658 9.52 26.50 -17.49
CA THR A 658 10.34 25.36 -17.09
C THR A 658 11.32 24.97 -18.21
N ASN A 659 12.52 24.54 -17.80
CA ASN A 659 13.52 23.94 -18.70
C ASN A 659 13.56 22.40 -18.59
N THR A 660 12.62 21.83 -17.84
CA THR A 660 12.33 20.40 -17.75
C THR A 660 10.87 20.17 -18.10
N SER A 661 10.59 19.06 -18.78
CA SER A 661 9.25 18.73 -19.24
C SER A 661 8.32 18.29 -18.11
N LYS A 662 7.01 18.38 -18.33
CA LYS A 662 5.96 18.11 -17.34
C LYS A 662 6.08 16.70 -16.76
N GLU A 663 6.23 15.69 -17.61
CA GLU A 663 6.33 14.29 -17.19
C GLU A 663 7.63 13.97 -16.44
N MET A 664 8.67 14.81 -16.59
CA MET A 664 9.97 14.66 -15.93
C MET A 664 10.12 15.52 -14.67
N SER A 665 9.15 16.39 -14.38
CA SER A 665 9.26 17.38 -13.30
C SER A 665 8.08 17.40 -12.32
N CYS A 666 7.10 16.52 -12.47
CA CYS A 666 6.00 16.32 -11.52
C CYS A 666 6.43 15.57 -10.25
N PHE A 667 5.63 15.67 -9.19
CA PHE A 667 5.69 14.75 -8.05
C PHE A 667 5.27 13.34 -8.47
N SER A 668 5.96 12.34 -7.92
CA SER A 668 5.91 10.96 -8.39
C SER A 668 4.55 10.25 -8.30
N ASP A 669 3.63 10.74 -7.47
CA ASP A 669 2.25 10.26 -7.33
C ASP A 669 1.17 11.25 -7.79
N PHE A 670 1.57 12.33 -8.47
CA PHE A 670 0.66 13.36 -8.92
C PHE A 670 1.10 13.97 -10.26
N PRO A 671 0.72 13.37 -11.41
CA PRO A 671 1.08 13.90 -12.73
C PRO A 671 0.49 15.30 -12.95
N PHE A 672 1.11 16.09 -13.83
CA PHE A 672 0.47 17.32 -14.31
C PHE A 672 -0.81 16.98 -15.09
N PRO A 673 -1.79 17.91 -15.13
CA PRO A 673 -2.96 17.78 -15.99
C PRO A 673 -2.57 17.48 -17.44
N GLU A 674 -3.37 16.64 -18.12
CA GLU A 674 -3.03 16.19 -19.47
C GLU A 674 -2.97 17.34 -20.49
N ASP A 675 -3.80 18.36 -20.29
CA ASP A 675 -3.94 19.50 -21.21
C ASP A 675 -2.86 20.57 -20.96
N PHE A 676 -2.05 20.43 -19.91
CA PHE A 676 -0.94 21.35 -19.67
C PHE A 676 0.16 21.18 -20.72
N PRO A 677 0.84 22.28 -21.12
CA PRO A 677 1.94 22.22 -22.06
C PRO A 677 3.12 21.41 -21.49
N ASN A 678 3.96 20.86 -22.38
CA ASN A 678 5.12 20.07 -21.96
C ASN A 678 6.12 20.89 -21.14
N TYR A 679 6.27 22.17 -21.44
CA TYR A 679 7.07 23.10 -20.64
C TYR A 679 6.14 24.19 -20.12
N LEU A 680 6.17 24.43 -18.81
CA LEU A 680 5.13 25.20 -18.14
C LEU A 680 5.62 26.62 -17.81
N PRO A 681 4.81 27.67 -18.04
CA PRO A 681 5.07 28.96 -17.44
C PRO A 681 4.97 28.86 -15.91
N HIS A 682 5.63 29.78 -15.21
CA HIS A 682 5.67 29.77 -13.74
C HIS A 682 4.27 29.77 -13.09
N SER A 683 3.28 30.40 -13.74
CA SER A 683 1.88 30.45 -13.28
C SER A 683 1.23 29.06 -13.20
N LEU A 684 1.43 28.20 -14.21
CA LEU A 684 0.88 26.84 -14.22
C LEU A 684 1.63 25.91 -13.25
N VAL A 685 2.92 26.17 -12.99
CA VAL A 685 3.66 25.43 -11.94
C VAL A 685 3.11 25.77 -10.56
N LEU A 686 2.82 27.05 -10.29
CA LEU A 686 2.17 27.46 -9.04
C LEU A 686 0.76 26.87 -8.90
N GLU A 687 -0.01 26.86 -9.99
CA GLU A 687 -1.32 26.20 -10.01
C GLU A 687 -1.22 24.71 -9.68
N TYR A 688 -0.25 24.01 -10.28
CA TYR A 688 0.03 22.61 -9.97
C TYR A 688 0.35 22.39 -8.48
N PHE A 689 1.13 23.27 -7.84
CA PHE A 689 1.38 23.19 -6.40
C PHE A 689 0.11 23.38 -5.57
N ARG A 690 -0.78 24.29 -5.97
CA ARG A 690 -2.09 24.47 -5.32
C ARG A 690 -2.97 23.23 -5.50
N MET A 691 -2.96 22.61 -6.69
CA MET A 691 -3.65 21.34 -6.93
C MET A 691 -3.10 20.22 -6.03
N TYR A 692 -1.77 20.08 -5.95
CA TYR A 692 -1.10 19.11 -5.09
C TYR A 692 -1.45 19.32 -3.61
N ALA A 693 -1.37 20.56 -3.13
CA ALA A 693 -1.67 20.90 -1.74
C ALA A 693 -3.14 20.66 -1.37
N ARG A 694 -4.09 20.92 -2.29
CA ARG A 694 -5.51 20.59 -2.08
C ARG A 694 -5.75 19.09 -2.10
N HIS A 695 -5.19 18.37 -3.07
CA HIS A 695 -5.39 16.93 -3.24
C HIS A 695 -4.95 16.14 -2.00
N PHE A 696 -3.79 16.47 -1.44
CA PHE A 696 -3.25 15.80 -0.26
C PHE A 696 -3.57 16.53 1.07
N ASN A 697 -4.44 17.54 1.04
CA ASN A 697 -4.84 18.33 2.20
C ASN A 697 -3.65 18.88 3.03
N LEU A 698 -2.66 19.44 2.35
CA LEU A 698 -1.41 19.91 2.95
C LEU A 698 -1.55 21.28 3.65
N LEU A 699 -2.48 22.12 3.19
CA LEU A 699 -2.61 23.52 3.63
C LEU A 699 -2.85 23.65 5.14
N ARG A 700 -3.57 22.71 5.76
CA ARG A 700 -3.82 22.71 7.22
C ARG A 700 -2.56 22.56 8.07
N HIS A 701 -1.47 22.09 7.48
CA HIS A 701 -0.18 21.91 8.14
C HIS A 701 0.77 23.09 7.91
N ILE A 702 0.36 24.12 7.17
CA ILE A 702 1.20 25.27 6.79
C ILE A 702 0.71 26.51 7.55
N ARG A 703 1.61 27.12 8.31
CA ARG A 703 1.42 28.43 8.94
C ARG A 703 2.05 29.49 8.05
N PHE A 704 1.21 30.28 7.39
CA PHE A 704 1.63 31.40 6.57
C PHE A 704 2.05 32.60 7.42
N GLN A 705 2.73 33.57 6.79
CA GLN A 705 3.19 34.80 7.42
C GLN A 705 3.99 34.57 8.72
N THR A 706 4.67 33.43 8.79
CA THR A 706 5.39 32.96 9.97
C THR A 706 6.85 32.75 9.62
N THR A 707 7.72 33.64 10.11
CA THR A 707 9.15 33.61 9.83
C THR A 707 9.88 32.83 10.92
N VAL A 708 10.71 31.86 10.56
CA VAL A 708 11.56 31.16 11.52
C VAL A 708 12.78 32.03 11.82
N LEU A 709 12.93 32.44 13.08
CA LEU A 709 14.02 33.31 13.53
C LEU A 709 15.24 32.50 13.98
N SER A 710 15.02 31.40 14.72
CA SER A 710 16.12 30.54 15.15
C SER A 710 15.71 29.08 15.34
N VAL A 711 16.65 28.17 15.11
CA VAL A 711 16.55 26.72 15.31
C VAL A 711 17.77 26.29 16.12
N ARG A 712 17.53 25.83 17.35
CA ARG A 712 18.59 25.53 18.33
C ARG A 712 18.46 24.11 18.85
N LYS A 713 19.58 23.48 19.15
CA LYS A 713 19.55 22.20 19.87
C LYS A 713 18.99 22.43 21.27
N ARG A 714 18.12 21.53 21.75
CA ARG A 714 17.74 21.56 23.16
C ARG A 714 18.92 21.18 24.07
N PRO A 715 18.93 21.61 25.33
CA PRO A 715 19.96 21.20 26.29
C PRO A 715 20.12 19.68 26.43
N ASP A 716 19.05 18.91 26.23
CA ASP A 716 19.01 17.46 26.30
C ASP A 716 19.19 16.75 24.93
N PHE A 717 19.67 17.46 23.88
CA PHE A 717 19.75 16.95 22.51
C PHE A 717 20.50 15.61 22.38
N GLY A 718 21.53 15.39 23.21
CA GLY A 718 22.29 14.13 23.21
C GLY A 718 21.43 12.89 23.50
N THR A 719 20.35 13.04 24.27
CA THR A 719 19.37 11.99 24.56
C THR A 719 18.12 12.14 23.70
N SER A 720 17.54 13.34 23.63
CA SER A 720 16.24 13.62 23.00
C SER A 720 16.32 13.73 21.47
N GLY A 721 17.37 14.38 20.96
CA GLY A 721 17.47 14.78 19.55
C GLY A 721 16.53 15.92 19.13
N GLN A 722 15.90 16.61 20.09
CA GLN A 722 14.86 17.60 19.85
C GLN A 722 15.41 19.01 19.59
N TRP A 723 14.63 19.79 18.84
CA TRP A 723 14.96 21.15 18.43
C TRP A 723 13.99 22.15 19.04
N GLU A 724 14.52 23.30 19.47
CA GLU A 724 13.74 24.50 19.73
C GLU A 724 13.67 25.34 18.45
N VAL A 725 12.47 25.66 18.00
CA VAL A 725 12.19 26.48 16.81
C VAL A 725 11.45 27.73 17.24
N VAL A 726 12.12 28.88 17.12
CA VAL A 726 11.57 30.21 17.42
C VAL A 726 11.04 30.82 16.14
N THR A 727 9.77 31.21 16.15
CA THR A 727 9.05 31.79 15.02
C THR A 727 8.49 33.16 15.35
N GLU A 728 8.25 33.97 14.33
CA GLU A 728 7.63 35.29 14.43
C GLU A 728 6.47 35.41 13.44
N THR A 729 5.29 35.73 13.96
CA THR A 729 4.05 35.90 13.20
C THR A 729 3.42 37.22 13.63
N HIS A 730 3.26 38.16 12.68
CA HIS A 730 2.73 39.50 12.97
C HIS A 730 3.41 40.22 14.15
N GLY A 731 4.73 40.07 14.31
CA GLY A 731 5.51 40.66 15.40
C GLY A 731 5.46 39.90 16.73
N VAL A 732 4.64 38.85 16.84
CA VAL A 732 4.57 37.98 18.01
C VAL A 732 5.56 36.83 17.86
N ARG A 733 6.40 36.62 18.87
CA ARG A 733 7.39 35.53 18.90
C ARG A 733 6.87 34.34 19.68
N GLU A 734 6.96 33.16 19.08
CA GLU A 734 6.60 31.88 19.69
C GLU A 734 7.78 30.92 19.66
N SER A 735 7.95 30.13 20.72
CA SER A 735 8.92 29.02 20.77
C SER A 735 8.18 27.68 20.73
N HIS A 736 8.69 26.76 19.92
CA HIS A 736 8.11 25.44 19.72
C HIS A 736 9.17 24.35 19.84
N VAL A 737 8.80 23.19 20.38
CA VAL A 737 9.67 22.00 20.44
C VAL A 737 9.23 21.00 19.39
N PHE A 738 10.22 20.50 18.62
CA PHE A 738 10.03 19.49 17.58
C PHE A 738 11.04 18.35 17.72
N ASP A 739 10.64 17.14 17.32
CA ASP A 739 11.51 15.96 17.33
C ASP A 739 12.49 15.95 16.17
N ALA A 740 12.15 16.62 15.07
CA ALA A 740 13.03 16.78 13.92
C ALA A 740 12.71 18.06 13.13
N VAL A 741 13.68 18.50 12.32
CA VAL A 741 13.58 19.70 11.48
C VAL A 741 13.99 19.38 10.04
N MET A 742 13.18 19.83 9.09
CA MET A 742 13.45 19.81 7.65
C MET A 742 13.57 21.25 7.13
N VAL A 743 14.75 21.62 6.62
CA VAL A 743 15.00 22.94 6.05
C VAL A 743 14.73 22.88 4.55
N CYS A 744 13.75 23.65 4.07
CA CYS A 744 13.28 23.63 2.68
C CYS A 744 13.31 25.03 2.02
N THR A 745 14.19 25.92 2.48
CA THR A 745 14.29 27.32 2.02
C THR A 745 14.94 27.49 0.65
N GLY A 746 15.51 26.41 0.08
CA GLY A 746 16.20 26.44 -1.22
C GLY A 746 17.53 27.21 -1.18
N HIS A 747 18.18 27.34 -2.34
CA HIS A 747 19.52 27.91 -2.48
C HIS A 747 19.62 29.20 -3.31
N TYR A 748 18.49 29.70 -3.82
CA TYR A 748 18.42 30.99 -4.51
C TYR A 748 17.96 32.05 -3.50
N GLN A 749 18.87 32.50 -2.62
CA GLN A 749 18.51 33.41 -1.54
C GLN A 749 19.13 34.80 -1.73
N GLU A 750 20.46 34.89 -1.76
CA GLU A 750 21.17 36.17 -1.83
C GLU A 750 21.76 36.38 -3.22
N PRO A 751 21.60 37.56 -3.86
CA PRO A 751 22.17 37.81 -5.18
C PRO A 751 23.71 37.83 -5.09
N TYR A 752 24.38 37.17 -6.04
CA TYR A 752 25.84 37.18 -6.09
C TYR A 752 26.32 38.28 -7.04
N LEU A 753 26.82 39.39 -6.48
CA LEU A 753 27.31 40.56 -7.23
C LEU A 753 28.82 40.77 -6.99
N PRO A 754 29.70 40.25 -7.86
CA PRO A 754 31.14 40.40 -7.70
C PRO A 754 31.62 41.73 -8.31
N LEU A 755 31.15 42.87 -7.80
CA LEU A 755 31.45 44.19 -8.36
C LEU A 755 32.97 44.48 -8.39
N ALA A 756 33.70 44.02 -7.38
CA ALA A 756 35.17 44.10 -7.35
C ALA A 756 35.88 43.38 -8.51
N SER A 757 35.21 42.47 -9.23
CA SER A 757 35.77 41.82 -10.42
C SER A 757 35.64 42.65 -11.70
N PHE A 758 34.99 43.82 -11.63
CA PHE A 758 34.72 44.69 -12.76
C PHE A 758 35.21 46.11 -12.47
N PRO A 759 36.49 46.43 -12.73
CA PRO A 759 37.04 47.75 -12.51
C PRO A 759 36.19 48.84 -13.18
N GLY A 760 35.97 49.95 -12.47
CA GLY A 760 35.22 51.11 -12.98
C GLY A 760 33.68 51.03 -12.85
N ILE A 761 33.10 49.88 -12.50
CA ILE A 761 31.63 49.74 -12.41
C ILE A 761 31.04 50.57 -11.25
N GLU A 762 31.71 50.63 -10.10
CA GLU A 762 31.26 51.39 -8.94
C GLU A 762 31.72 52.86 -8.99
N SER A 763 32.88 53.13 -9.59
CA SER A 763 33.54 54.44 -9.54
C SER A 763 33.25 55.35 -10.73
N HIS A 764 32.98 54.79 -11.92
CA HIS A 764 32.90 55.56 -13.17
C HIS A 764 31.56 55.40 -13.88
N PHE A 765 31.01 54.19 -13.96
CA PHE A 765 29.83 53.90 -14.76
C PHE A 765 28.57 54.64 -14.27
N LYS A 766 27.99 55.49 -15.13
CA LYS A 766 26.80 56.32 -14.82
C LYS A 766 25.47 55.64 -15.17
N GLY A 767 25.51 54.52 -15.89
CA GLY A 767 24.31 53.75 -16.25
C GLY A 767 23.74 52.95 -15.08
N ARG A 768 22.57 52.33 -15.28
CA ARG A 768 21.89 51.55 -14.23
C ARG A 768 22.51 50.16 -14.09
N CYS A 769 22.86 49.73 -12.88
CA CYS A 769 23.34 48.37 -12.60
C CYS A 769 22.28 47.58 -11.83
N LEU A 770 21.92 46.39 -12.32
CA LEU A 770 20.90 45.53 -11.71
C LEU A 770 21.39 44.09 -11.61
N HIS A 771 20.98 43.35 -10.59
CA HIS A 771 21.05 41.89 -10.62
C HIS A 771 19.81 41.30 -11.29
N SER A 772 19.94 40.10 -11.87
CA SER A 772 18.80 39.32 -12.42
C SER A 772 17.64 39.11 -11.44
N ARG A 773 17.90 39.21 -10.13
CA ARG A 773 16.89 39.16 -9.05
C ARG A 773 15.92 40.33 -9.11
N GLU A 774 16.36 41.48 -9.59
CA GLU A 774 15.58 42.73 -9.65
C GLU A 774 14.78 42.84 -10.96
N TYR A 775 15.16 42.07 -11.99
CA TYR A 775 14.43 42.02 -13.25
C TYR A 775 13.01 41.45 -13.06
N ARG A 776 12.01 42.11 -13.63
CA ARG A 776 10.59 41.70 -13.54
C ARG A 776 9.87 41.69 -14.89
N ASP A 777 10.04 42.75 -15.67
CA ASP A 777 9.38 42.96 -16.97
C ASP A 777 10.29 43.79 -17.89
N VAL A 778 9.97 43.81 -19.19
CA VAL A 778 10.79 44.38 -20.27
C VAL A 778 10.68 45.91 -20.41
N GLN A 779 9.62 46.53 -19.87
CA GLN A 779 9.25 47.92 -20.20
C GLN A 779 10.37 48.94 -19.93
N ASP A 780 11.08 48.79 -18.81
CA ASP A 780 12.19 49.66 -18.41
C ASP A 780 13.39 49.65 -19.38
N PHE A 781 13.46 48.66 -20.25
CA PHE A 781 14.60 48.43 -21.15
C PHE A 781 14.29 48.81 -22.60
N ARG A 782 13.08 49.34 -22.86
CA ARG A 782 12.65 49.72 -24.20
C ARG A 782 13.56 50.80 -24.79
N GLY A 783 14.11 50.54 -25.98
CA GLY A 783 15.03 51.46 -26.65
C GLY A 783 16.38 51.65 -25.96
N LYS A 784 16.71 50.87 -24.92
CA LYS A 784 17.98 50.95 -24.19
C LYS A 784 19.05 50.06 -24.79
N ARG A 785 20.32 50.41 -24.57
CA ARG A 785 21.47 49.53 -24.85
C ARG A 785 21.84 48.78 -23.57
N VAL A 786 21.68 47.46 -23.59
CA VAL A 786 21.77 46.63 -22.39
C VAL A 786 22.94 45.65 -22.49
N LEU A 787 23.77 45.61 -21.45
CA LEU A 787 24.82 44.60 -21.28
C LEU A 787 24.41 43.57 -20.24
N VAL A 788 24.21 42.32 -20.67
CA VAL A 788 23.94 41.18 -19.79
C VAL A 788 25.27 40.47 -19.47
N VAL A 789 25.63 40.44 -18.18
CA VAL A 789 26.89 39.82 -17.70
C VAL A 789 26.61 38.42 -17.17
N GLY A 790 27.11 37.41 -17.89
CA GLY A 790 27.06 36.01 -17.49
C GLY A 790 26.04 35.17 -18.25
N ILE A 791 26.51 34.14 -18.96
CA ILE A 791 25.66 33.23 -19.73
C ILE A 791 25.16 32.03 -18.90
N GLY A 792 24.23 32.28 -17.98
CA GLY A 792 23.40 31.24 -17.33
C GLY A 792 22.12 30.94 -18.11
N ASN A 793 21.25 30.05 -17.60
CA ASN A 793 19.89 29.94 -18.15
C ASN A 793 19.18 31.31 -18.06
N THR A 794 19.25 31.97 -16.90
CA THR A 794 18.72 33.32 -16.70
C THR A 794 19.37 34.34 -17.64
N GLY A 795 20.69 34.35 -17.78
CA GLY A 795 21.37 35.30 -18.67
C GLY A 795 20.97 35.11 -20.14
N GLY A 796 20.83 33.86 -20.60
CA GLY A 796 20.34 33.55 -21.94
C GLY A 796 18.90 34.00 -22.17
N ASP A 797 17.99 33.64 -21.25
CA ASP A 797 16.57 34.03 -21.33
C ASP A 797 16.39 35.55 -21.33
N LEU A 798 17.04 36.25 -20.40
CA LEU A 798 16.94 37.71 -20.32
C LEU A 798 17.54 38.40 -21.54
N SER A 799 18.63 37.87 -22.10
CA SER A 799 19.22 38.45 -23.34
C SER A 799 18.26 38.34 -24.52
N VAL A 800 17.56 37.21 -24.64
CA VAL A 800 16.54 36.99 -25.67
C VAL A 800 15.32 37.87 -25.43
N GLU A 801 14.79 37.89 -24.21
CA GLU A 801 13.59 38.66 -23.88
C GLU A 801 13.80 40.16 -24.11
N LEU A 802 14.98 40.68 -23.73
CA LEU A 802 15.36 42.07 -23.95
C LEU A 802 15.61 42.40 -25.42
N SER A 803 16.02 41.44 -26.25
CA SER A 803 16.32 41.69 -27.67
C SER A 803 15.09 42.14 -28.46
N HIS A 804 13.88 41.80 -27.98
CA HIS A 804 12.61 42.20 -28.58
C HIS A 804 12.23 43.66 -28.35
N VAL A 805 12.82 44.35 -27.35
CA VAL A 805 12.44 45.73 -26.99
C VAL A 805 13.62 46.71 -26.89
N ALA A 806 14.81 46.22 -26.58
CA ALA A 806 16.01 47.04 -26.40
C ALA A 806 16.52 47.52 -27.75
N ALA A 807 17.20 48.67 -27.77
CA ALA A 807 17.88 49.13 -28.99
C ALA A 807 19.02 48.18 -29.38
N LYS A 808 19.72 47.63 -28.37
CA LYS A 808 20.76 46.62 -28.57
C LYS A 808 21.01 45.83 -27.30
N VAL A 809 21.27 44.53 -27.41
CA VAL A 809 21.66 43.68 -26.29
C VAL A 809 23.05 43.09 -26.52
N PHE A 810 23.92 43.20 -25.53
CA PHE A 810 25.24 42.59 -25.49
C PHE A 810 25.26 41.49 -24.42
N LEU A 811 25.70 40.29 -24.76
CA LEU A 811 25.81 39.17 -23.81
C LEU A 811 27.28 38.85 -23.57
N SER A 812 27.79 39.17 -22.38
CA SER A 812 29.16 38.90 -21.99
C SER A 812 29.30 37.51 -21.36
N THR A 813 30.28 36.73 -21.84
CA THR A 813 30.60 35.40 -21.31
C THR A 813 32.10 35.21 -21.07
N ARG A 814 32.42 34.58 -19.94
CA ARG A 814 33.78 34.10 -19.58
C ARG A 814 34.00 32.60 -19.83
N SER A 815 32.99 31.87 -20.31
CA SER A 815 32.99 30.41 -20.29
C SER A 815 32.37 29.79 -21.54
N HIS A 816 33.00 28.71 -22.01
CA HIS A 816 32.50 27.87 -23.10
C HIS A 816 31.16 27.24 -22.72
N THR A 817 30.10 27.62 -23.43
CA THR A 817 28.71 27.28 -23.09
C THR A 817 27.99 26.66 -24.27
N TRP A 818 27.47 25.45 -24.07
CA TRP A 818 26.62 24.73 -25.02
C TRP A 818 25.17 25.15 -24.85
N VAL A 819 24.47 25.41 -25.95
CA VAL A 819 23.08 25.82 -25.98
C VAL A 819 22.28 24.69 -26.60
N VAL A 820 21.23 24.25 -25.90
CA VAL A 820 20.32 23.22 -26.39
C VAL A 820 18.89 23.73 -26.38
N SER A 821 18.06 23.22 -27.29
CA SER A 821 16.63 23.55 -27.34
C SER A 821 15.83 22.65 -26.38
N ARG A 822 14.71 23.16 -25.88
CA ARG A 822 13.65 22.35 -25.24
C ARG A 822 13.10 21.27 -26.19
N VAL A 823 13.14 21.54 -27.49
CA VAL A 823 12.70 20.65 -28.58
C VAL A 823 13.87 19.82 -29.08
N SER A 824 13.73 18.51 -29.04
CA SER A 824 14.68 17.54 -29.57
C SER A 824 14.21 16.99 -30.93
N ASP A 825 14.98 16.05 -31.48
CA ASP A 825 14.65 15.26 -32.68
C ASP A 825 13.16 14.86 -32.69
N HIS A 826 12.50 15.07 -33.83
CA HIS A 826 11.07 14.79 -34.05
C HIS A 826 10.08 15.57 -33.17
N GLY A 827 10.50 16.69 -32.57
CA GLY A 827 9.59 17.55 -31.81
C GLY A 827 9.34 17.10 -30.36
N PHE A 828 10.03 16.05 -29.90
CA PHE A 828 9.87 15.53 -28.54
C PHE A 828 10.61 16.39 -27.50
N PRO A 829 10.15 16.39 -26.23
CA PRO A 829 10.89 17.06 -25.16
C PRO A 829 12.30 16.48 -24.96
N LEU A 830 13.32 17.35 -24.91
CA LEU A 830 14.73 16.98 -24.80
C LEU A 830 15.03 16.03 -23.66
N ASP A 831 14.50 16.30 -22.47
CA ASP A 831 14.79 15.52 -21.28
C ASP A 831 14.12 14.13 -21.26
N MET A 832 12.94 13.99 -21.88
CA MET A 832 12.27 12.69 -22.05
C MET A 832 13.06 11.75 -22.98
N VAL A 833 13.70 12.29 -24.02
CA VAL A 833 14.54 11.50 -24.95
C VAL A 833 15.96 11.32 -24.42
N GLY A 834 16.51 12.33 -23.75
CA GLY A 834 17.88 12.34 -23.26
C GLY A 834 18.07 11.58 -21.94
N THR A 835 17.13 11.68 -21.01
CA THR A 835 17.26 11.15 -19.63
C THR A 835 16.59 9.79 -19.50
N THR A 836 17.18 8.78 -20.14
CA THR A 836 16.72 7.38 -20.10
C THR A 836 17.70 6.47 -19.36
N ARG A 837 17.23 5.33 -18.85
CA ARG A 837 18.11 4.35 -18.18
C ARG A 837 19.11 3.72 -19.14
N LEU A 838 18.71 3.48 -20.39
CA LEU A 838 19.63 3.05 -21.45
C LEU A 838 20.76 4.06 -21.67
N ASN A 839 20.45 5.35 -21.82
CA ASN A 839 21.49 6.37 -22.02
C ASN A 839 22.43 6.46 -20.81
N SER A 840 21.89 6.37 -19.59
CA SER A 840 22.70 6.32 -18.38
C SER A 840 23.59 5.08 -18.31
N LEU A 841 23.13 3.94 -18.85
CA LEU A 841 23.92 2.70 -18.92
C LEU A 841 25.04 2.83 -19.97
N LEU A 842 24.72 3.37 -21.15
CA LEU A 842 25.70 3.63 -22.21
C LEU A 842 26.77 4.62 -21.75
N GLU A 843 26.40 5.67 -21.02
CA GLU A 843 27.36 6.62 -20.43
C GLU A 843 28.29 5.97 -19.41
N TRP A 844 27.82 4.93 -18.71
CA TRP A 844 28.63 4.19 -17.75
C TRP A 844 29.58 3.20 -18.42
N PHE A 845 29.17 2.55 -19.51
CA PHE A 845 29.99 1.58 -20.25
C PHE A 845 31.00 2.24 -21.21
N LEU A 846 30.67 3.37 -21.83
CA LEU A 846 31.51 3.98 -22.87
C LEU A 846 32.62 4.87 -22.25
N PRO A 847 33.84 4.89 -22.83
CA PRO A 847 34.89 5.80 -22.38
C PRO A 847 34.45 7.26 -22.41
N SER A 848 34.85 8.05 -21.41
CA SER A 848 34.41 9.45 -21.23
C SER A 848 34.76 10.36 -22.41
N ALA A 849 35.83 10.07 -23.15
CA ALA A 849 36.19 10.78 -24.37
C ALA A 849 35.20 10.52 -25.52
N LEU A 850 34.72 9.28 -25.66
CA LEU A 850 33.78 8.88 -26.70
C LEU A 850 32.39 9.44 -26.42
N THR A 851 31.90 9.34 -25.19
CA THR A 851 30.60 9.92 -24.78
C THR A 851 30.58 11.43 -24.98
N ARG A 852 31.69 12.12 -24.65
CA ARG A 852 31.85 13.55 -24.90
C ARG A 852 31.82 13.88 -26.39
N ARG A 853 32.53 13.10 -27.22
CA ARG A 853 32.52 13.26 -28.69
C ARG A 853 31.13 13.10 -29.28
N ILE A 854 30.36 12.12 -28.82
CA ILE A 854 28.97 11.88 -29.25
C ILE A 854 28.08 13.05 -28.84
N LYS A 855 28.14 13.48 -27.56
CA LYS A 855 27.35 14.62 -27.06
C LYS A 855 27.65 15.91 -27.83
N PHE A 856 28.92 16.24 -28.04
CA PHE A 856 29.31 17.46 -28.76
C PHE A 856 28.93 17.42 -30.24
N ARG A 857 28.94 16.25 -30.87
CA ARG A 857 28.40 16.07 -32.23
C ARG A 857 26.88 16.32 -32.25
N LYS A 858 26.15 15.79 -31.27
CA LYS A 858 24.71 16.01 -31.15
C LYS A 858 24.34 17.47 -30.86
N PHE A 859 25.13 18.18 -30.06
CA PHE A 859 24.88 19.62 -29.84
C PHE A 859 25.18 20.44 -31.10
N ASN A 860 26.25 20.12 -31.82
CA ASN A 860 26.59 20.81 -33.08
C ASN A 860 25.71 20.43 -34.27
N SER A 861 24.89 19.36 -34.18
CA SER A 861 23.99 18.99 -35.28
C SER A 861 22.82 19.96 -35.42
N TRP A 862 22.49 20.73 -34.39
CA TRP A 862 21.50 21.81 -34.49
C TRP A 862 22.12 23.07 -35.12
N PHE A 863 23.22 23.58 -34.54
CA PHE A 863 24.03 24.64 -35.14
C PHE A 863 25.48 24.57 -34.62
N ASN A 864 26.43 25.06 -35.43
CA ASN A 864 27.84 25.04 -35.07
C ASN A 864 28.16 26.09 -34.00
N HIS A 865 28.36 25.65 -32.75
CA HIS A 865 28.58 26.54 -31.61
C HIS A 865 29.89 27.34 -31.69
N THR A 866 30.89 26.85 -32.44
CA THR A 866 32.16 27.55 -32.62
C THR A 866 31.97 28.78 -33.51
N ASN A 867 31.14 28.69 -34.55
CA ASN A 867 30.83 29.82 -35.43
C ASN A 867 30.10 30.96 -34.70
N TYR A 868 29.34 30.62 -33.65
CA TYR A 868 28.60 31.58 -32.83
C TYR A 868 29.39 32.10 -31.62
N GLY A 869 30.67 31.72 -31.48
CA GLY A 869 31.52 32.15 -30.35
C GLY A 869 31.14 31.54 -29.00
N LEU A 870 30.28 30.53 -28.95
CA LEU A 870 29.69 29.99 -27.72
C LEU A 870 30.54 28.88 -27.09
N ALA A 871 30.91 27.86 -27.87
CA ALA A 871 31.65 26.70 -27.37
C ALA A 871 32.58 26.07 -28.42
N SER A 872 33.68 25.49 -27.91
CA SER A 872 34.67 24.74 -28.68
C SER A 872 34.84 23.35 -28.11
N SER A 873 34.99 22.35 -28.99
CA SER A 873 35.22 20.95 -28.64
C SER A 873 36.56 20.69 -27.91
N LYS A 874 37.48 21.67 -27.97
CA LYS A 874 38.80 21.62 -27.31
C LYS A 874 38.77 21.97 -25.82
N SER A 875 37.68 22.57 -25.32
CA SER A 875 37.60 23.00 -23.92
C SER A 875 37.33 21.86 -22.94
N SER A 876 38.00 21.90 -21.78
CA SER A 876 37.83 20.92 -20.69
C SER A 876 36.67 21.24 -19.76
N LYS A 877 36.22 22.51 -19.69
CA LYS A 877 35.08 22.97 -18.89
C LYS A 877 33.87 23.13 -19.81
N PHE A 878 32.78 22.39 -19.52
CA PHE A 878 31.56 22.43 -20.32
C PHE A 878 30.36 22.88 -19.47
N LYS A 879 29.72 23.98 -19.86
CA LYS A 879 28.43 24.44 -19.31
C LYS A 879 27.34 24.20 -20.36
N VAL A 880 26.12 23.87 -19.93
CA VAL A 880 24.96 23.69 -20.82
C VAL A 880 23.83 24.59 -20.36
N ILE A 881 23.24 25.35 -21.27
CA ILE A 881 22.01 26.14 -21.06
C ILE A 881 20.91 25.68 -22.01
N VAL A 882 19.65 25.88 -21.63
CA VAL A 882 18.48 25.52 -22.43
C VAL A 882 17.85 26.80 -22.95
N ASN A 883 17.93 27.06 -24.25
CA ASN A 883 17.32 28.23 -24.90
C ASN A 883 17.23 28.03 -26.43
N GLU A 884 16.02 28.05 -26.98
CA GLU A 884 15.74 27.85 -28.41
C GLU A 884 15.89 29.12 -29.28
N GLU A 885 15.73 30.31 -28.70
CA GLU A 885 15.71 31.59 -29.44
C GLU A 885 17.08 32.27 -29.51
N LEU A 886 17.97 32.00 -28.56
CA LEU A 886 19.29 32.62 -28.48
C LEU A 886 20.11 32.46 -29.77
N PRO A 887 20.20 31.28 -30.42
CA PRO A 887 20.93 31.15 -31.68
C PRO A 887 20.35 32.05 -32.78
N PHE A 888 19.04 32.18 -32.86
CA PHE A 888 18.39 33.08 -33.82
C PHE A 888 18.67 34.56 -33.51
N CYS A 889 18.67 34.94 -32.24
CA CYS A 889 19.01 36.31 -31.81
C CYS A 889 20.47 36.66 -32.12
N LEU A 890 21.39 35.70 -31.98
CA LEU A 890 22.79 35.86 -32.35
C LEU A 890 22.96 35.98 -33.88
N LEU A 891 22.24 35.15 -34.65
CA LEU A 891 22.30 35.15 -36.12
C LEU A 891 21.72 36.45 -36.72
N SER A 892 20.61 36.94 -36.16
CA SER A 892 19.99 38.21 -36.55
C SER A 892 20.77 39.44 -36.04
N GLY A 893 21.74 39.23 -35.15
CA GLY A 893 22.52 40.29 -34.53
C GLY A 893 21.74 41.16 -33.55
N THR A 894 20.52 40.77 -33.14
CA THR A 894 19.75 41.48 -32.10
C THR A 894 20.41 41.33 -30.73
N VAL A 895 21.04 40.18 -30.48
CA VAL A 895 21.98 39.94 -29.38
C VAL A 895 23.38 39.79 -29.96
N VAL A 896 24.35 40.49 -29.38
CA VAL A 896 25.77 40.39 -29.75
C VAL A 896 26.55 39.74 -28.61
N LEU A 897 27.21 38.61 -28.91
CA LEU A 897 28.05 37.94 -27.94
C LEU A 897 29.37 38.68 -27.77
N LYS A 898 29.80 38.87 -26.53
CA LYS A 898 31.08 39.50 -26.16
C LYS A 898 31.86 38.61 -25.19
N PRO A 899 33.21 38.70 -25.16
CA PRO A 899 34.00 38.06 -24.13
C PRO A 899 33.77 38.74 -22.78
N ASN A 900 34.56 38.36 -21.78
CA ASN A 900 34.43 38.92 -20.44
C ASN A 900 34.77 40.43 -20.44
N VAL A 901 34.12 41.18 -19.55
CA VAL A 901 34.36 42.63 -19.43
C VAL A 901 35.70 42.86 -18.73
N LYS A 902 36.54 43.70 -19.33
CA LYS A 902 37.85 44.10 -18.80
C LYS A 902 37.71 45.25 -17.81
N GLU A 903 37.00 46.31 -18.21
CA GLU A 903 36.73 47.49 -17.38
C GLU A 903 35.50 48.27 -17.89
N PHE A 904 34.93 49.09 -17.02
CA PHE A 904 33.86 50.02 -17.32
C PHE A 904 34.37 51.46 -17.30
N THR A 905 33.93 52.27 -18.27
CA THR A 905 34.12 53.72 -18.29
C THR A 905 32.82 54.42 -17.85
N GLU A 906 32.70 55.74 -18.05
CA GLU A 906 31.48 56.47 -17.67
C GLU A 906 30.20 55.96 -18.34
N SER A 907 30.28 55.54 -19.60
CA SER A 907 29.13 55.12 -20.41
C SER A 907 29.42 53.93 -21.32
N SER A 908 30.57 53.27 -21.18
CA SER A 908 31.00 52.21 -22.10
C SER A 908 31.56 51.00 -21.33
N ALA A 909 31.57 49.84 -21.98
CA ALA A 909 32.27 48.64 -21.48
C ALA A 909 33.36 48.23 -22.46
N VAL A 910 34.57 48.03 -21.93
CA VAL A 910 35.73 47.52 -22.66
C VAL A 910 35.85 46.03 -22.40
N PHE A 911 35.99 45.23 -23.45
CA PHE A 911 36.04 43.77 -23.36
C PHE A 911 37.47 43.23 -23.50
N GLU A 912 37.70 41.98 -23.09
CA GLU A 912 39.02 41.33 -23.12
C GLU A 912 39.62 41.18 -24.52
N ASP A 913 38.80 41.18 -25.58
CA ASP A 913 39.26 41.15 -26.97
C ASP A 913 39.67 42.53 -27.53
N GLY A 914 39.63 43.57 -26.69
CA GLY A 914 39.93 44.95 -27.06
C GLY A 914 38.75 45.69 -27.71
N THR A 915 37.61 45.03 -27.93
CA THR A 915 36.42 45.73 -28.42
C THR A 915 35.81 46.61 -27.32
N THR A 916 35.22 47.73 -27.71
CA THR A 916 34.53 48.65 -26.78
C THR A 916 33.13 48.90 -27.30
N GLU A 917 32.13 48.78 -26.44
CA GLU A 917 30.75 49.15 -26.75
C GLU A 917 30.37 50.40 -25.97
N GLU A 918 30.05 51.46 -26.71
CA GLU A 918 29.69 52.75 -26.15
C GLU A 918 28.19 52.87 -25.86
N ASN A 919 27.85 53.85 -25.03
CA ASN A 919 26.49 54.24 -24.66
C ASN A 919 25.68 53.09 -24.07
N ILE A 920 26.23 52.36 -23.10
CA ILE A 920 25.50 51.31 -22.37
C ILE A 920 24.64 51.97 -21.30
N ASP A 921 23.32 51.84 -21.44
CA ASP A 921 22.35 52.40 -20.49
C ASP A 921 22.21 51.55 -19.23
N VAL A 922 22.24 50.22 -19.38
CA VAL A 922 21.94 49.27 -18.30
C VAL A 922 22.88 48.07 -18.32
N VAL A 923 23.43 47.72 -17.16
CA VAL A 923 24.19 46.48 -16.94
C VAL A 923 23.38 45.53 -16.06
N LEU A 924 23.11 44.34 -16.58
CA LEU A 924 22.31 43.31 -15.92
C LEU A 924 23.19 42.10 -15.55
N PHE A 925 23.44 41.93 -14.26
CA PHE A 925 24.24 40.83 -13.72
C PHE A 925 23.40 39.56 -13.58
N ALA A 926 23.64 38.58 -14.45
CA ALA A 926 23.10 37.23 -14.37
C ALA A 926 24.12 36.27 -13.74
N THR A 927 24.73 36.69 -12.63
CA THR A 927 25.91 36.09 -12.01
C THR A 927 25.61 35.01 -10.98
N GLY A 928 24.35 34.80 -10.61
CA GLY A 928 23.90 33.69 -9.76
C GLY A 928 23.55 34.11 -8.33
N TYR A 929 23.53 33.15 -7.41
CA TYR A 929 23.05 33.35 -6.04
C TYR A 929 23.94 32.65 -5.02
N ASN A 930 24.02 33.24 -3.82
CA ASN A 930 24.50 32.62 -2.60
C ASN A 930 23.32 32.10 -1.77
N PHE A 931 23.61 31.18 -0.85
CA PHE A 931 22.64 30.68 0.12
C PHE A 931 23.20 30.84 1.54
N SER A 932 22.30 31.11 2.48
CA SER A 932 22.61 31.18 3.91
C SER A 932 21.50 30.50 4.72
N PHE A 933 21.81 30.14 5.96
CA PHE A 933 20.83 29.61 6.91
C PHE A 933 20.95 30.39 8.23
N PRO A 934 20.56 31.68 8.24
CA PRO A 934 20.84 32.58 9.36
C PRO A 934 20.15 32.15 10.65
N PHE A 935 19.05 31.39 10.56
CA PHE A 935 18.31 30.84 11.69
C PHE A 935 18.97 29.61 12.33
N LEU A 936 19.99 28.99 11.72
CA LEU A 936 20.73 27.88 12.34
C LEU A 936 21.84 28.41 13.26
N GLU A 937 22.04 27.76 14.42
CA GLU A 937 23.13 28.07 15.35
C GLU A 937 24.54 27.83 14.78
N GLU A 938 25.55 28.58 15.24
CA GLU A 938 26.90 28.63 14.64
C GLU A 938 27.65 27.30 14.54
N PRO A 939 27.57 26.36 15.51
CA PRO A 939 28.19 25.05 15.38
C PRO A 939 27.57 24.21 14.26
N VAL A 940 26.24 24.31 14.05
CA VAL A 940 25.54 23.57 13.00
C VAL A 940 25.72 24.27 11.66
N ARG A 941 25.53 25.60 11.62
CA ARG A 941 25.62 26.43 10.41
C ARG A 941 27.00 26.32 9.75
N SER A 942 28.08 26.35 10.53
CA SER A 942 29.45 26.27 10.01
C SER A 942 29.81 24.91 9.39
N THR A 943 29.06 23.84 9.70
CA THR A 943 29.21 22.53 9.05
C THR A 943 28.62 22.50 7.64
N ILE A 944 27.69 23.42 7.33
CA ILE A 944 26.93 23.47 6.07
C ILE A 944 27.50 24.59 5.18
N LYS A 945 28.73 24.39 4.68
CA LYS A 945 29.41 25.39 3.81
C LYS A 945 28.98 25.30 2.35
N ASP A 946 28.81 24.07 1.85
CA ASP A 946 28.44 23.77 0.47
C ASP A 946 27.57 22.51 0.40
N ASN A 947 27.03 22.18 -0.77
CA ASN A 947 26.25 20.95 -0.93
C ASN A 947 27.06 19.65 -0.74
N ARG A 948 28.40 19.72 -0.74
CA ARG A 948 29.31 18.57 -0.62
C ARG A 948 29.59 18.20 0.82
N SER A 949 29.44 19.17 1.74
CA SER A 949 29.64 19.01 3.19
C SER A 949 28.63 18.08 3.86
N LEU A 950 27.45 17.92 3.24
CA LEU A 950 26.35 17.11 3.74
C LEU A 950 26.40 15.67 3.21
N TYR A 951 26.10 14.70 4.07
CA TYR A 951 25.93 13.31 3.64
C TYR A 951 24.74 13.20 2.68
N ASN A 952 25.02 12.71 1.47
CA ASN A 952 24.06 12.65 0.36
C ASN A 952 23.38 14.00 0.03
N CYS A 953 24.01 15.13 0.37
CA CYS A 953 23.44 16.47 0.22
C CYS A 953 22.19 16.73 1.08
N ILE A 954 22.04 16.01 2.20
CA ILE A 954 20.86 16.08 3.08
C ILE A 954 21.26 16.25 4.55
N PHE A 955 22.03 15.31 5.10
CA PHE A 955 22.25 15.21 6.54
C PHE A 955 23.60 15.81 6.95
N PRO A 956 23.65 16.65 8.00
CA PRO A 956 24.90 17.04 8.66
C PRO A 956 25.49 15.81 9.38
N PRO A 957 26.64 15.29 8.93
CA PRO A 957 27.16 14.01 9.40
C PRO A 957 27.79 14.05 10.80
N GLN A 958 28.14 15.24 11.30
CA GLN A 958 28.70 15.44 12.65
C GLN A 958 27.63 15.60 13.74
N LEU A 959 26.35 15.56 13.37
CA LEU A 959 25.26 15.73 14.32
C LEU A 959 25.05 14.46 15.16
N GLU A 960 24.86 14.61 16.47
CA GLU A 960 24.75 13.51 17.44
C GLU A 960 23.51 12.63 17.18
N LYS A 961 22.41 13.25 16.77
CA LYS A 961 21.15 12.61 16.39
C LYS A 961 20.76 13.04 14.98
N PRO A 962 20.32 12.13 14.09
CA PRO A 962 19.99 12.47 12.71
C PRO A 962 18.57 13.05 12.59
N THR A 963 18.32 14.17 13.26
CA THR A 963 16.99 14.82 13.35
C THR A 963 16.95 16.18 12.64
N LEU A 964 17.98 16.54 11.87
CA LEU A 964 18.01 17.72 10.98
C LEU A 964 18.33 17.28 9.56
N ALA A 965 17.55 17.76 8.59
CA ALA A 965 17.75 17.48 7.18
C ALA A 965 17.60 18.75 6.33
N ILE A 966 18.50 18.93 5.37
CA ILE A 966 18.42 19.99 4.35
C ILE A 966 17.84 19.40 3.07
N ILE A 967 16.71 19.94 2.61
CA ILE A 967 16.01 19.48 1.41
C ILE A 967 16.17 20.51 0.30
N GLY A 968 16.50 20.04 -0.91
CA GLY A 968 16.60 20.87 -2.11
C GLY A 968 17.94 21.58 -2.30
N LEU A 969 18.92 21.42 -1.39
CA LEU A 969 20.30 21.93 -1.57
C LEU A 969 21.10 21.02 -2.52
N ILE A 970 20.60 20.85 -3.75
CA ILE A 970 21.18 19.98 -4.79
C ILE A 970 21.10 20.65 -6.16
N GLN A 971 22.08 20.35 -7.01
CA GLN A 971 22.07 20.71 -8.43
C GLN A 971 22.09 19.45 -9.28
N LEU A 972 21.02 19.21 -10.02
CA LEU A 972 20.86 18.02 -10.87
C LEU A 972 20.91 18.41 -12.35
N THR A 973 21.23 17.44 -13.21
CA THR A 973 21.05 17.56 -14.67
C THR A 973 19.58 17.49 -15.10
N GLY A 974 18.66 17.18 -14.18
CA GLY A 974 17.21 17.12 -14.39
C GLY A 974 16.45 17.88 -13.31
N SER A 975 15.19 17.51 -13.05
CA SER A 975 14.31 18.25 -12.14
C SER A 975 14.77 18.20 -10.67
N ILE A 976 14.96 19.38 -10.06
CA ILE A 976 15.23 19.53 -8.62
C ILE A 976 13.99 19.20 -7.79
N MET A 977 12.78 19.39 -8.33
CA MET A 977 11.53 19.05 -7.63
C MET A 977 11.46 17.57 -7.29
N VAL A 978 11.77 16.71 -8.27
CA VAL A 978 11.80 15.25 -8.12
C VAL A 978 12.92 14.82 -7.18
N GLY A 979 14.09 15.46 -7.30
CA GLY A 979 15.20 15.24 -6.37
C GLY A 979 14.79 15.55 -4.92
N SER A 980 14.11 16.68 -4.70
CA SER A 980 13.66 17.12 -3.38
C SER A 980 12.58 16.22 -2.79
N GLU A 981 11.64 15.74 -3.61
CA GLU A 981 10.65 14.73 -3.18
C GLU A 981 11.35 13.43 -2.77
N MET A 982 12.32 12.96 -3.54
CA MET A 982 13.06 11.74 -3.21
C MET A 982 13.88 11.89 -1.92
N GLN A 983 14.51 13.05 -1.72
CA GLN A 983 15.17 13.39 -0.46
C GLN A 983 14.18 13.34 0.71
N ALA A 984 13.02 13.99 0.58
CA ALA A 984 11.99 14.02 1.61
C ALA A 984 11.52 12.60 1.97
N ARG A 985 11.24 11.74 0.98
CA ARG A 985 10.82 10.34 1.23
C ARG A 985 11.84 9.53 2.02
N TRP A 986 13.13 9.70 1.73
CA TRP A 986 14.16 9.01 2.50
C TRP A 986 14.28 9.58 3.92
N VAL A 987 14.26 10.91 4.05
CA VAL A 987 14.38 11.62 5.34
C VAL A 987 13.26 11.25 6.28
N THR A 988 12.01 11.24 5.82
CA THR A 988 10.86 10.90 6.67
C THR A 988 10.90 9.42 7.09
N GLY A 989 11.42 8.53 6.23
CA GLY A 989 11.75 7.16 6.60
C GLY A 989 12.82 7.05 7.71
N VAL A 990 13.83 7.93 7.71
CA VAL A 990 14.81 8.03 8.81
C VAL A 990 14.16 8.57 10.08
N PHE A 991 13.38 9.64 9.98
CA PHE A 991 12.71 10.27 11.12
C PHE A 991 11.67 9.34 11.76
N ALA A 992 10.94 8.55 11.00
CA ALA A 992 10.01 7.56 11.53
C ALA A 992 10.71 6.26 12.00
N GLY A 993 12.03 6.14 11.82
CA GLY A 993 12.84 5.02 12.33
C GLY A 993 12.90 3.79 11.43
N TRP A 994 12.38 3.87 10.20
CA TRP A 994 12.38 2.79 9.22
C TRP A 994 13.72 2.63 8.51
N ASN A 995 14.44 3.73 8.31
CA ASN A 995 15.77 3.75 7.70
C ASN A 995 16.82 4.18 8.72
N LYS A 996 17.97 3.51 8.76
CA LYS A 996 19.10 3.89 9.61
C LYS A 996 20.21 4.50 8.78
N LEU A 997 20.76 5.61 9.25
CA LEU A 997 21.97 6.19 8.67
C LEU A 997 23.20 5.35 9.05
N PRO A 998 24.23 5.29 8.20
CA PRO A 998 25.50 4.68 8.57
C PRO A 998 26.20 5.50 9.67
N PRO A 999 27.18 4.92 10.39
CA PRO A 999 27.92 5.63 11.43
C PRO A 999 28.59 6.92 10.91
N PRO A 1000 28.78 7.96 11.75
CA PRO A 1000 29.35 9.25 11.36
C PRO A 1000 30.66 9.15 10.57
N HIS A 1001 31.60 8.28 10.98
CA HIS A 1001 32.86 8.10 10.27
C HIS A 1001 32.69 7.61 8.82
N ARG A 1002 31.68 6.76 8.53
CA ARG A 1002 31.38 6.31 7.16
C ARG A 1002 30.74 7.41 6.33
N MET A 1003 29.80 8.15 6.92
CA MET A 1003 29.21 9.33 6.27
C MET A 1003 30.31 10.33 5.89
N MET A 1004 31.26 10.56 6.80
CA MET A 1004 32.38 11.46 6.60
C MET A 1004 33.35 10.99 5.53
N ALA A 1005 33.72 9.71 5.53
CA ALA A 1005 34.55 9.15 4.47
C ALA A 1005 33.90 9.34 3.08
N GLU A 1006 32.59 9.20 2.98
CA GLU A 1006 31.88 9.40 1.72
C GLU A 1006 31.78 10.87 1.29
N VAL A 1007 31.58 11.78 2.24
CA VAL A 1007 31.65 13.23 2.04
C VAL A 1007 33.05 13.62 1.53
N LEU A 1008 34.11 13.11 2.16
CA LEU A 1008 35.50 13.38 1.78
C LEU A 1008 35.84 12.84 0.39
N LYS A 1009 35.35 11.65 0.00
CA LYS A 1009 35.52 11.11 -1.36
C LYS A 1009 34.95 12.01 -2.46
N ARG A 1010 33.96 12.86 -2.14
CA ARG A 1010 33.35 13.79 -3.09
C ARG A 1010 34.07 15.15 -3.13
N LYS A 1011 34.95 15.44 -2.16
CA LYS A 1011 35.79 16.64 -2.20
C LYS A 1011 36.94 16.40 -3.18
N PRO A 1012 37.24 17.33 -4.11
CA PRO A 1012 38.36 17.19 -5.01
C PRO A 1012 39.70 17.15 -4.22
N PRO A 1013 40.75 16.48 -4.75
CA PRO A 1013 42.06 16.48 -4.11
C PRO A 1013 42.65 17.89 -4.05
N VAL A 1014 43.26 18.23 -2.90
CA VAL A 1014 43.82 19.55 -2.54
C VAL A 1014 44.78 20.14 -3.59
N LYS A 1015 45.41 19.30 -4.45
CA LYS A 1015 46.40 19.71 -5.45
C LYS A 1015 45.85 20.46 -6.69
N ARG A 1016 44.55 20.48 -6.92
CA ARG A 1016 43.93 21.35 -7.94
C ARG A 1016 43.11 22.37 -7.19
N ASN A 1017 43.55 23.63 -7.08
CA ASN A 1017 42.69 24.74 -6.62
C ASN A 1017 41.45 24.77 -7.53
N PRO A 1018 40.30 24.22 -7.12
CA PRO A 1018 39.08 24.44 -7.87
C PRO A 1018 38.64 25.88 -7.53
N PRO A 1019 37.92 26.58 -8.41
CA PRO A 1019 37.19 27.75 -7.93
C PRO A 1019 36.30 27.31 -6.77
N GLU A 1020 36.49 27.91 -5.58
CA GLU A 1020 35.88 27.52 -4.30
C GLU A 1020 34.34 27.44 -4.30
N ARG A 1021 33.67 27.80 -5.40
CA ARG A 1021 32.26 28.22 -5.43
C ARG A 1021 31.33 27.41 -6.33
N GLU A 1022 31.82 26.43 -7.10
CA GLU A 1022 30.93 25.62 -7.96
C GLU A 1022 30.34 24.42 -7.19
N ASN A 1023 29.05 24.48 -6.86
CA ASN A 1023 28.28 23.35 -6.34
C ASN A 1023 28.44 22.12 -7.26
N LEU A 1024 28.51 20.92 -6.67
CA LEU A 1024 28.63 19.69 -7.47
C LEU A 1024 27.32 19.46 -8.25
N LYS A 1025 27.37 19.54 -9.59
CA LYS A 1025 26.28 19.12 -10.46
C LYS A 1025 26.28 17.60 -10.59
N MET A 1026 25.19 16.95 -10.19
CA MET A 1026 25.06 15.50 -10.16
C MET A 1026 24.18 14.98 -11.30
N SER A 1027 24.45 13.76 -11.78
CA SER A 1027 23.57 13.06 -12.71
C SER A 1027 22.23 12.76 -12.04
N PHE A 1028 21.13 13.14 -12.68
CA PHE A 1028 19.77 12.95 -12.18
C PHE A 1028 19.48 11.48 -11.80
N ILE A 1029 19.61 10.55 -12.76
CA ILE A 1029 19.29 9.14 -12.54
C ILE A 1029 20.18 8.55 -11.44
N SER A 1030 21.49 8.83 -11.47
CA SER A 1030 22.44 8.29 -10.49
C SER A 1030 22.09 8.73 -9.07
N TYR A 1031 21.78 10.03 -8.87
CA TYR A 1031 21.43 10.56 -7.56
C TYR A 1031 20.07 10.06 -7.09
N VAL A 1032 19.02 10.18 -7.90
CA VAL A 1032 17.65 9.81 -7.51
C VAL A 1032 17.55 8.30 -7.26
N ASP A 1033 18.17 7.45 -8.08
CA ASP A 1033 18.23 6.00 -7.82
C ASP A 1033 18.95 5.67 -6.52
N LYS A 1034 20.00 6.40 -6.19
CA LYS A 1034 20.75 6.19 -4.94
C LYS A 1034 19.88 6.51 -3.73
N ILE A 1035 19.21 7.65 -3.72
CA ILE A 1035 18.31 8.03 -2.62
C ILE A 1035 17.10 7.08 -2.58
N ALA A 1036 16.55 6.70 -3.73
CA ALA A 1036 15.48 5.71 -3.83
C ALA A 1036 15.90 4.33 -3.29
N ALA A 1037 17.16 3.93 -3.50
CA ALA A 1037 17.70 2.71 -2.90
C ALA A 1037 17.82 2.83 -1.38
N CYS A 1038 18.29 3.97 -0.87
CA CYS A 1038 18.33 4.24 0.58
C CYS A 1038 16.93 4.22 1.22
N ALA A 1039 15.90 4.70 0.50
CA ALA A 1039 14.50 4.66 0.93
C ALA A 1039 13.82 3.30 0.70
N GLY A 1040 14.44 2.36 -0.01
CA GLY A 1040 13.85 1.04 -0.32
C GLY A 1040 12.73 1.08 -1.38
N VAL A 1041 12.74 2.09 -2.27
CA VAL A 1041 11.69 2.34 -3.28
C VAL A 1041 12.22 2.29 -4.73
N LYS A 1042 13.51 1.96 -4.91
CA LYS A 1042 14.10 1.81 -6.25
C LYS A 1042 13.52 0.57 -6.96
N PRO A 1043 12.90 0.71 -8.16
CA PRO A 1043 12.40 -0.43 -8.91
C PRO A 1043 13.56 -1.29 -9.44
N SER A 1044 13.37 -2.61 -9.39
CA SER A 1044 14.30 -3.56 -10.02
C SER A 1044 13.81 -3.89 -11.43
N VAL A 1045 14.51 -3.36 -12.44
CA VAL A 1045 14.18 -3.61 -13.85
C VAL A 1045 14.23 -5.11 -14.17
N TRP A 1046 15.19 -5.86 -13.60
CA TRP A 1046 15.29 -7.31 -13.78
C TRP A 1046 14.09 -8.06 -13.23
N ARG A 1047 13.60 -7.71 -12.04
CA ARG A 1047 12.38 -8.33 -11.48
C ARG A 1047 11.14 -7.95 -12.28
N LEU A 1048 11.07 -6.71 -12.77
CA LEU A 1048 9.99 -6.26 -13.63
C LEU A 1048 10.00 -6.99 -14.97
N LEU A 1049 11.17 -7.27 -15.55
CA LEU A 1049 11.26 -8.01 -16.82
C LEU A 1049 10.61 -9.41 -16.71
N LEU A 1050 10.67 -10.02 -15.52
CA LEU A 1050 10.07 -11.33 -15.24
C LEU A 1050 8.57 -11.27 -14.90
N THR A 1051 8.05 -10.11 -14.46
CA THR A 1051 6.68 -9.99 -13.93
C THR A 1051 5.76 -9.11 -14.77
N ASP A 1052 6.30 -8.07 -15.39
CA ASP A 1052 5.63 -7.11 -16.27
C ASP A 1052 6.63 -6.59 -17.32
N PRO A 1053 6.93 -7.39 -18.37
CA PRO A 1053 7.97 -7.05 -19.34
C PRO A 1053 7.66 -5.76 -20.12
N GLN A 1054 6.38 -5.46 -20.36
CA GLN A 1054 5.96 -4.22 -21.00
C GLN A 1054 6.40 -3.00 -20.17
N LEU A 1055 6.12 -3.03 -18.86
CA LEU A 1055 6.53 -1.97 -17.95
C LEU A 1055 8.07 -1.91 -17.81
N ALA A 1056 8.75 -3.06 -17.76
CA ALA A 1056 10.20 -3.12 -17.66
C ALA A 1056 10.89 -2.45 -18.86
N LEU A 1057 10.42 -2.75 -20.09
CA LEU A 1057 10.92 -2.13 -21.32
C LEU A 1057 10.62 -0.63 -21.33
N ALA A 1058 9.41 -0.21 -20.95
CA ALA A 1058 9.05 1.21 -20.86
C ALA A 1058 9.92 1.98 -19.86
N ILE A 1059 10.32 1.37 -18.74
CA ILE A 1059 11.21 1.96 -17.74
C ILE A 1059 12.65 2.04 -18.23
N PHE A 1060 13.13 1.01 -18.93
CA PHE A 1060 14.52 0.92 -19.35
C PHE A 1060 14.83 1.76 -20.59
N PHE A 1061 13.99 1.67 -21.62
CA PHE A 1061 14.15 2.38 -22.89
C PHE A 1061 13.47 3.75 -22.91
N GLY A 1062 12.39 3.91 -22.13
CA GLY A 1062 11.65 5.17 -22.05
C GLY A 1062 12.27 6.20 -21.09
N PRO A 1063 11.59 7.35 -20.92
CA PRO A 1063 12.03 8.42 -20.03
C PRO A 1063 12.07 7.93 -18.58
N CYS A 1064 13.10 8.36 -17.84
CA CYS A 1064 13.21 8.07 -16.41
C CYS A 1064 12.30 9.00 -15.59
N SER A 1065 10.99 8.83 -15.76
CA SER A 1065 9.96 9.65 -15.12
C SER A 1065 9.83 9.39 -13.61
N PRO A 1066 9.36 10.37 -12.82
CA PRO A 1066 9.28 10.26 -11.36
C PRO A 1066 8.35 9.13 -10.89
N TYR A 1067 7.33 8.79 -11.68
CA TYR A 1067 6.36 7.72 -11.41
C TYR A 1067 7.02 6.38 -11.08
N GLN A 1068 8.19 6.10 -11.68
CA GLN A 1068 8.95 4.86 -11.48
C GLN A 1068 9.27 4.61 -10.01
N TYR A 1069 9.46 5.66 -9.22
CA TYR A 1069 9.82 5.56 -7.81
C TYR A 1069 8.63 5.35 -6.87
N ARG A 1070 7.39 5.30 -7.39
CA ARG A 1070 6.18 4.91 -6.65
C ARG A 1070 5.64 3.55 -7.10
N LEU A 1071 6.40 2.77 -7.88
CA LEU A 1071 6.00 1.44 -8.32
C LEU A 1071 6.08 0.37 -7.22
N VAL A 1072 7.07 0.50 -6.34
CA VAL A 1072 7.39 -0.48 -5.28
C VAL A 1072 7.78 0.24 -3.99
N GLY A 1073 7.82 -0.52 -2.89
CA GLY A 1073 8.18 0.01 -1.58
C GLY A 1073 7.07 0.85 -0.95
N ARG A 1074 7.42 1.62 0.07
CA ARG A 1074 6.47 2.40 0.88
C ARG A 1074 5.99 3.63 0.12
N GLY A 1075 4.73 4.00 0.34
CA GLY A 1075 4.08 5.07 -0.43
C GLY A 1075 3.86 4.73 -1.90
N ARG A 1076 3.75 3.43 -2.24
CA ARG A 1076 3.42 2.94 -3.60
C ARG A 1076 2.12 3.57 -4.09
N TRP A 1077 2.11 4.00 -5.35
CA TRP A 1077 0.93 4.59 -5.99
C TRP A 1077 0.37 3.63 -7.05
N SER A 1078 -0.91 3.29 -6.93
CA SER A 1078 -1.59 2.36 -7.85
C SER A 1078 -1.63 2.88 -9.30
N GLY A 1079 -1.68 4.20 -9.48
CA GLY A 1079 -1.65 4.85 -10.80
C GLY A 1079 -0.28 4.86 -11.48
N ALA A 1080 0.81 4.51 -10.78
CA ALA A 1080 2.18 4.67 -11.30
C ALA A 1080 2.43 3.90 -12.60
N ARG A 1081 1.93 2.65 -12.70
CA ARG A 1081 2.04 1.83 -13.92
C ARG A 1081 1.36 2.51 -15.11
N ALA A 1082 0.11 2.92 -14.92
CA ALA A 1082 -0.67 3.58 -15.96
C ALA A 1082 0.01 4.88 -16.39
N ALA A 1083 0.47 5.69 -15.43
CA ALA A 1083 1.18 6.94 -15.70
C ALA A 1083 2.43 6.72 -16.57
N ILE A 1084 3.26 5.71 -16.28
CA ILE A 1084 4.45 5.40 -17.09
C ILE A 1084 4.09 4.98 -18.51
N LEU A 1085 3.08 4.13 -18.68
CA LEU A 1085 2.71 3.63 -20.01
C LEU A 1085 2.04 4.69 -20.88
N THR A 1086 1.40 5.68 -20.27
CA THR A 1086 0.65 6.75 -20.97
C THR A 1086 1.39 8.09 -21.02
N GLN A 1087 2.63 8.17 -20.48
CA GLN A 1087 3.39 9.43 -20.41
C GLN A 1087 3.61 10.10 -21.78
N TRP A 1088 3.86 9.31 -22.84
CA TRP A 1088 3.97 9.86 -24.20
C TRP A 1088 2.65 10.39 -24.75
N GLN A 1089 1.54 9.73 -24.44
CA GLN A 1089 0.20 10.17 -24.86
C GLN A 1089 -0.13 11.53 -24.21
N ARG A 1090 0.12 11.68 -22.90
CA ARG A 1090 -0.05 12.96 -22.20
C ARG A 1090 0.87 14.06 -22.71
N SER A 1091 2.08 13.72 -23.13
CA SER A 1091 3.00 14.71 -23.74
C SER A 1091 2.55 15.15 -25.12
N LEU A 1092 1.93 14.26 -25.91
CA LEU A 1092 1.46 14.56 -27.27
C LEU A 1092 0.09 15.23 -27.30
N LYS A 1093 -0.79 14.94 -26.32
CA LYS A 1093 -2.15 15.49 -26.23
C LYS A 1093 -2.23 17.02 -26.42
N PRO A 1094 -1.47 17.87 -25.70
CA PRO A 1094 -1.54 19.33 -25.89
C PRO A 1094 -1.00 19.81 -27.24
N LEU A 1095 -0.27 18.96 -27.99
CA LEU A 1095 0.23 19.28 -29.34
C LEU A 1095 -0.78 18.90 -30.43
N GLY A 1096 -1.67 17.94 -30.15
CA GLY A 1096 -2.68 17.41 -31.08
C GLY A 1096 -3.97 18.23 -31.13
N THR A 1097 -3.89 19.57 -31.12
CA THR A 1097 -5.06 20.46 -31.14
C THR A 1097 -5.82 20.47 -32.47
N ARG A 1098 -5.21 19.93 -33.53
CA ARG A 1098 -5.84 19.68 -34.83
C ARG A 1098 -5.63 18.21 -35.21
N LEU A 1099 -6.71 17.44 -35.31
CA LEU A 1099 -6.66 16.05 -35.75
C LEU A 1099 -6.43 16.00 -37.27
N LEU A 1100 -5.54 15.12 -37.72
CA LEU A 1100 -5.28 14.82 -39.13
C LEU A 1100 -5.74 13.38 -39.43
N ASP A 1101 -6.19 13.14 -40.67
CA ASP A 1101 -6.85 11.89 -41.10
C ASP A 1101 -5.99 10.62 -40.93
N GLU A 1102 -4.67 10.75 -40.74
CA GLU A 1102 -3.74 9.62 -40.54
C GLU A 1102 -3.58 9.13 -39.09
N SER A 1103 -4.34 9.64 -38.13
CA SER A 1103 -4.13 9.30 -36.71
C SER A 1103 -4.85 8.03 -36.20
N SER A 1104 -5.46 7.22 -37.07
CA SER A 1104 -6.26 6.06 -36.64
C SER A 1104 -5.52 4.72 -36.49
N SER A 1105 -4.17 4.62 -36.64
CA SER A 1105 -3.51 3.29 -36.52
C SER A 1105 -2.07 3.20 -36.00
N SER A 1106 -1.36 4.28 -35.63
CA SER A 1106 0.10 4.17 -35.36
C SER A 1106 0.55 4.11 -33.89
N SER A 1107 -0.35 4.00 -32.90
CA SER A 1107 0.06 3.93 -31.48
C SER A 1107 0.74 2.62 -31.08
N TRP A 1108 0.65 1.57 -31.91
CA TRP A 1108 1.28 0.26 -31.69
C TRP A 1108 2.67 0.10 -32.34
N GLY A 1109 3.07 0.97 -33.27
CA GLY A 1109 4.32 0.82 -34.05
C GLY A 1109 5.61 1.11 -33.27
N TRP A 1110 5.56 2.02 -32.29
CA TRP A 1110 6.77 2.44 -31.56
C TRP A 1110 7.26 1.42 -30.53
N CYS A 1111 6.36 0.59 -29.98
CA CYS A 1111 6.72 -0.47 -29.05
C CYS A 1111 7.55 -1.58 -29.74
N TRP A 1112 7.40 -1.74 -31.05
CA TRP A 1112 8.17 -2.68 -31.89
C TRP A 1112 9.52 -2.13 -32.36
N MET A 1113 9.67 -0.81 -32.57
CA MET A 1113 10.97 -0.23 -32.91
C MET A 1113 12.01 -0.38 -31.78
N CYS A 1114 11.58 -0.38 -30.51
CA CYS A 1114 12.47 -0.71 -29.39
C CYS A 1114 12.86 -2.19 -29.33
N LEU A 1115 12.03 -3.11 -29.85
CA LEU A 1115 12.34 -4.54 -29.98
C LEU A 1115 13.31 -4.83 -31.15
N LEU A 1116 13.27 -4.02 -32.23
CA LEU A 1116 14.18 -4.10 -33.37
C LEU A 1116 15.54 -3.40 -33.16
N ALA A 1117 15.74 -2.72 -32.03
CA ALA A 1117 17.03 -2.09 -31.69
C ALA A 1117 18.13 -3.11 -31.33
N LEU A 1118 17.78 -4.36 -30.97
CA LEU A 1118 18.74 -5.42 -30.69
C LEU A 1118 19.48 -5.90 -31.97
N PRO A 1119 18.79 -6.17 -33.10
CA PRO A 1119 19.46 -6.43 -34.38
C PRO A 1119 20.24 -5.24 -34.94
N ALA A 1120 19.73 -4.01 -34.77
CA ALA A 1120 20.38 -2.79 -35.28
C ALA A 1120 21.69 -2.46 -34.53
N ALA A 1121 21.74 -2.71 -33.22
CA ALA A 1121 22.96 -2.55 -32.42
C ALA A 1121 24.03 -3.61 -32.78
N LEU A 1122 23.62 -4.84 -33.11
CA LEU A 1122 24.52 -5.91 -33.57
C LEU A 1122 25.02 -5.70 -35.01
N THR A 1123 24.22 -5.10 -35.88
CA THR A 1123 24.64 -4.74 -37.25
C THR A 1123 25.50 -3.48 -37.28
N ALA A 1124 25.24 -2.49 -36.43
CA ALA A 1124 26.12 -1.34 -36.25
C ALA A 1124 27.50 -1.76 -35.71
N ALA A 1125 27.56 -2.71 -34.77
CA ALA A 1125 28.82 -3.27 -34.29
C ALA A 1125 29.63 -4.00 -35.40
N ARG A 1126 28.96 -4.59 -36.40
CA ARG A 1126 29.59 -5.20 -37.58
C ARG A 1126 30.01 -4.18 -38.65
N LEU A 1127 29.34 -3.03 -38.74
CA LEU A 1127 29.71 -1.95 -39.67
C LEU A 1127 30.87 -1.09 -39.13
N PHE A 1128 31.03 -0.98 -37.80
CA PHE A 1128 32.16 -0.29 -37.18
C PHE A 1128 33.42 -1.16 -36.99
N SER A 1129 33.37 -2.46 -37.30
CA SER A 1129 34.54 -3.36 -37.26
C SER A 1129 35.31 -3.45 -38.58
N LYS A 1130 34.92 -2.70 -39.63
CA LYS A 1130 35.72 -2.55 -40.85
C LYS A 1130 36.36 -1.16 -40.88
N SER A 1131 37.58 -1.09 -40.36
CA SER A 1131 38.51 -0.01 -40.68
C SER A 1131 38.81 0.00 -42.18
N PRO A 1132 38.71 1.14 -42.89
CA PRO A 1132 39.41 1.29 -44.16
C PRO A 1132 40.87 1.63 -43.86
N GLN A 1133 41.78 0.71 -44.22
CA GLN A 1133 43.20 1.04 -44.42
C GLN A 1133 43.38 1.66 -45.83
N PRO A 1134 44.44 2.46 -46.03
CA PRO A 1134 44.49 3.51 -47.04
C PRO A 1134 45.16 3.06 -48.35
N GLY A 1135 44.81 3.73 -49.45
CA GLY A 1135 45.66 3.84 -50.63
C GLY A 1135 44.99 3.45 -51.94
N TRP A 1136 44.65 4.44 -52.76
CA TRP A 1136 45.28 4.67 -54.07
C TRP A 1136 44.59 5.83 -54.80
N SER A 1137 45.35 6.90 -55.05
CA SER A 1137 45.11 7.86 -56.13
C SER A 1137 45.33 7.18 -57.49
N PRO A 1138 44.75 7.64 -58.61
CA PRO A 1138 45.48 8.66 -59.38
C PRO A 1138 44.65 9.67 -60.18
N ARG A 1139 45.25 10.86 -60.27
CA ARG A 1139 45.44 11.76 -61.43
C ARG A 1139 44.25 12.37 -62.16
N ALA A 1140 44.37 13.70 -62.22
CA ALA A 1140 43.82 14.61 -63.20
C ALA A 1140 44.19 14.26 -64.66
N GLY A 1141 43.29 14.67 -65.56
CA GLY A 1141 43.53 14.90 -66.98
C GLY A 1141 42.33 15.71 -67.53
N PRO A 1142 42.55 16.93 -68.07
CA PRO A 1142 41.48 17.85 -68.45
C PRO A 1142 41.10 17.69 -69.93
N GLN A 1143 39.89 18.14 -70.32
CA GLN A 1143 39.64 18.79 -71.61
C GLN A 1143 38.20 19.32 -71.73
N LEU A 1144 38.14 20.59 -72.18
CA LEU A 1144 37.03 21.45 -72.60
C LEU A 1144 36.12 22.05 -71.52
#